data_AF-A0A2T6DKN4-F1
#
_entry.id   AF-A0A2T6DKN4-F1
#
_cell.length_a   1.000
_cell.length_b   1.000
_cell.length_c   1.000
_cell.angle_alpha   90.00
_cell.angle_beta   90.00
_cell.angle_gamma   90.00
#
_symmetry.space_group_name_H-M   'P 1'
#
loop_
_entity.id
_entity.type
_entity.pdbx_description
1 polymer ?
#
loop_
_entity_poly.entity_id
_entity_poly.type
_entity_poly.pdbx_seq_one_letter_code
_entity_poly.pdbx_strand_id
1 'polypeptide(L)'
;MTAMPTSSTTNPVAKTNVHPRMGMLRRLGVLCLSSAIFILPVAKAAAQDQKTILTDNVVELRETVSPQGFVHPGISCNARTLAVMREKVLAGVSPWVDCFEGMRRTRFAKLDNKPRLVRQITNNGGIGAFANDAHLAWVHTILYVVTGNEEYRKTPVEIIRWYGSRTEESFFPRAFPDSHIKIGKYVYTFCTAADILRATTPKDAKLAVTEEMVDALQKNCFYPIRKNCIESKGYFMNQHSYAIMGYLASTILGNEAEDYKQAVEWTTVNATSANQGRNGSIKQQIRMVTRNDKTGEPVEPRLQVVEMGRDQPHAGGNIDNLLMMVKTIEFHRTKVDPVHGTVTTADDGVSPIHFMDDRLPKGAALFAKYNIGYGLPWTPTYSETSPNNMVTYNQISYFGRGSIGGNGIPAGYYYYKASGFDMETGPYRYIKVAFDSTAADREQTIRSGRYLDQLHNYAFDFWIGLPASASSAAPDPEKARRALAQELAPLEVTRDGVPVDGRQFEHKYVDLSAHAMPGDVYPGRPDDAPLKVLKDTDGTGYVRMTLGKNPRTMLATTRFPQGAGLRLRSSSFVKLNFYLDEDYARRGSVQEIYVPDTKGEWSNVVVDMDGRDFVYIQATPLQGAATIDFDRVETEPSAVRSITLGAAGQNVSIPTFVGNNLRHVFTATSGTDTVTCTALNLPAGAEFVSATGTLSWTPSAQQKGDHVLYIMARSGTTVRTLRVDIHVAADLDAALAHVARAFDSSKRYVSATERAFKNALKSRDLTALKQAADALELLTRQLPDGTVDYRKASTDAKLGVSKMADNDPLSFGGLWGKDKNILLDFGDQFKVRCEAFRIQARDGFPIRVAQSEVYGSNDNTNWTLLTENKAVSSAELQTLAVRKEEQKNAYRYLRLFMPARAYGIFEIAEFRIVGERVEDPLEN
;
A
#
# COMPACT_ATOMS: atom_id res chain seq x y z
N MET A 1 -6.13 -40.26 38.79
CA MET A 1 -5.33 -40.73 39.94
C MET A 1 -3.87 -40.55 39.54
N THR A 2 -3.17 -39.49 39.97
CA THR A 2 -2.48 -39.31 41.29
C THR A 2 -1.38 -40.36 41.52
N ALA A 3 -0.12 -40.01 41.83
CA ALA A 3 0.56 -38.71 41.89
C ALA A 3 2.11 -38.90 41.83
N MET A 4 2.85 -37.80 41.62
CA MET A 4 4.31 -37.66 41.87
C MET A 4 4.62 -37.70 43.40
N PRO A 5 5.88 -37.82 43.94
CA PRO A 5 7.02 -36.93 43.55
C PRO A 5 8.52 -37.34 43.80
N THR A 6 9.42 -36.60 43.12
CA THR A 6 10.73 -35.99 43.54
C THR A 6 12.02 -36.75 43.97
N SER A 7 13.14 -36.25 43.41
CA SER A 7 14.49 -36.01 44.00
C SER A 7 15.48 -37.18 44.19
N SER A 8 16.82 -37.02 44.21
CA SER A 8 17.78 -36.04 43.61
C SER A 8 19.25 -36.51 43.90
N THR A 9 20.28 -35.88 43.29
CA THR A 9 21.75 -35.94 43.66
C THR A 9 22.49 -37.30 43.43
N THR A 10 23.80 -37.43 43.13
CA THR A 10 24.95 -36.51 42.85
C THR A 10 26.13 -37.29 42.22
N ASN A 11 26.94 -36.66 41.35
CA ASN A 11 28.43 -36.69 41.17
C ASN A 11 29.30 -37.97 41.45
N PRO A 12 30.47 -38.19 40.78
CA PRO A 12 31.53 -37.16 40.62
C PRO A 12 32.44 -37.19 39.35
N VAL A 13 33.37 -36.22 39.34
CA VAL A 13 34.39 -35.88 38.33
C VAL A 13 35.79 -36.35 38.76
N ALA A 14 36.64 -36.79 37.81
CA ALA A 14 38.13 -36.66 37.83
C ALA A 14 38.77 -37.35 36.61
N LYS A 15 40.03 -37.17 36.16
CA LYS A 15 41.13 -36.16 36.22
C LYS A 15 42.26 -36.78 35.33
N THR A 16 43.23 -36.13 34.67
CA THR A 16 43.59 -34.75 34.27
C THR A 16 44.76 -34.87 33.27
N ASN A 17 45.11 -33.82 32.50
CA ASN A 17 46.53 -33.47 32.32
C ASN A 17 46.75 -32.00 31.90
N VAL A 18 47.99 -31.51 32.07
CA VAL A 18 48.32 -30.13 32.45
C VAL A 18 49.23 -29.45 31.41
N HIS A 19 48.90 -28.20 31.06
CA HIS A 19 49.72 -26.99 30.77
C HIS A 19 51.21 -27.08 30.33
N PRO A 20 51.75 -26.09 29.55
CA PRO A 20 51.67 -24.66 29.93
C PRO A 20 51.51 -23.59 28.83
N ARG A 21 51.28 -22.35 29.31
CA ARG A 21 51.29 -21.10 28.55
C ARG A 21 52.72 -20.67 28.19
N MET A 22 52.88 -20.08 27.00
CA MET A 22 53.85 -19.02 26.76
C MET A 22 53.24 -18.01 25.78
N GLY A 23 53.39 -16.71 26.05
CA GLY A 23 52.78 -15.65 25.24
C GLY A 23 53.79 -14.98 24.32
N MET A 24 53.33 -14.50 23.16
CA MET A 24 54.00 -13.41 22.45
C MET A 24 53.04 -12.59 21.59
N LEU A 25 53.40 -11.34 21.36
CA LEU A 25 52.61 -10.34 20.63
C LEU A 25 52.75 -10.46 19.10
N ARG A 26 51.77 -9.82 18.42
CA ARG A 26 51.82 -9.11 17.13
C ARG A 26 51.64 -9.88 15.80
N ARG A 27 50.68 -9.32 15.04
CA ARG A 27 50.60 -9.22 13.57
C ARG A 27 50.47 -10.54 12.78
N LEU A 28 49.23 -11.03 12.68
CA LEU A 28 48.78 -11.59 11.40
C LEU A 28 48.23 -10.46 10.53
N GLY A 29 48.83 -10.26 9.36
CA GLY A 29 48.16 -9.56 8.26
C GLY A 29 47.11 -10.49 7.65
N VAL A 30 45.91 -9.97 7.39
CA VAL A 30 44.85 -10.74 6.72
C VAL A 30 45.20 -10.84 5.24
N LEU A 31 45.71 -12.00 4.82
CA LEU A 31 45.81 -12.34 3.40
C LEU A 31 44.44 -12.84 2.93
N CYS A 32 43.67 -12.01 2.22
CA CYS A 32 42.44 -12.45 1.58
C CYS A 32 42.78 -13.37 0.39
N LEU A 33 42.26 -14.61 0.39
CA LEU A 33 42.39 -15.51 -0.75
C LEU A 33 41.69 -14.93 -1.99
N SER A 34 42.45 -14.77 -3.08
CA SER A 34 41.98 -14.28 -4.36
C SER A 34 41.41 -15.39 -5.25
N SER A 35 40.22 -15.89 -4.91
CA SER A 35 39.51 -16.94 -5.69
C SER A 35 39.09 -16.52 -7.12
N ALA A 36 39.40 -15.29 -7.55
CA ALA A 36 38.85 -14.67 -8.76
C ALA A 36 39.37 -15.25 -10.10
N ILE A 37 40.52 -15.96 -10.09
CA ILE A 37 41.24 -16.36 -11.31
C ILE A 37 40.46 -17.37 -12.16
N PHE A 38 39.64 -18.24 -11.56
CA PHE A 38 38.87 -19.26 -12.30
C PHE A 38 37.54 -18.77 -12.90
N ILE A 39 36.98 -17.64 -12.45
CA ILE A 39 35.63 -17.20 -12.86
C ILE A 39 35.66 -16.32 -14.13
N LEU A 40 36.71 -15.51 -14.29
CA LEU A 40 36.91 -14.65 -15.47
C LEU A 40 36.89 -15.39 -16.82
N PRO A 41 37.61 -16.53 -17.03
CA PRO A 41 37.53 -17.25 -18.29
C PRO A 41 36.12 -17.80 -18.57
N VAL A 42 35.36 -18.20 -17.54
CA VAL A 42 33.98 -18.69 -17.70
C VAL A 42 33.03 -17.57 -18.13
N ALA A 43 33.12 -16.39 -17.50
CA ALA A 43 32.30 -15.24 -17.89
C ALA A 43 32.66 -14.71 -19.30
N LYS A 44 33.94 -14.77 -19.70
CA LYS A 44 34.40 -14.38 -21.04
C LYS A 44 34.01 -15.44 -22.11
N ALA A 45 33.93 -16.71 -21.73
CA ALA A 45 33.43 -17.80 -22.59
C ALA A 45 31.90 -17.78 -22.77
N ALA A 46 31.13 -17.43 -21.72
CA ALA A 46 29.67 -17.28 -21.81
C ALA A 46 29.22 -16.14 -22.76
N ALA A 47 30.13 -15.25 -23.14
CA ALA A 47 29.89 -14.11 -24.04
C ALA A 47 30.40 -14.35 -25.47
N GLN A 48 30.57 -15.60 -25.91
CA GLN A 48 31.43 -15.97 -27.05
C GLN A 48 31.15 -15.30 -28.41
N ASP A 49 29.96 -14.74 -28.65
CA ASP A 49 29.61 -13.96 -29.87
C ASP A 49 29.20 -12.49 -29.59
N GLN A 50 29.25 -12.00 -28.36
CA GLN A 50 28.76 -10.65 -28.01
C GLN A 50 29.79 -9.84 -27.21
N LYS A 51 30.07 -8.61 -27.67
CA LYS A 51 30.95 -7.67 -26.96
C LYS A 51 30.43 -7.41 -25.54
N THR A 52 31.31 -7.42 -24.56
CA THR A 52 31.00 -7.22 -23.13
C THR A 52 31.47 -5.85 -22.63
N ILE A 53 30.84 -5.34 -21.57
CA ILE A 53 31.31 -4.17 -20.80
C ILE A 53 32.49 -4.48 -19.86
N LEU A 54 32.84 -5.74 -19.66
CA LEU A 54 33.95 -6.13 -18.80
C LEU A 54 35.29 -5.72 -19.41
N THR A 55 36.17 -5.18 -18.57
CA THR A 55 37.58 -4.94 -18.91
C THR A 55 38.46 -6.02 -18.29
N ASP A 56 39.72 -6.12 -18.71
CA ASP A 56 40.70 -6.98 -18.05
C ASP A 56 41.21 -6.39 -16.70
N ASN A 57 40.61 -5.29 -16.21
CA ASN A 57 40.83 -4.78 -14.87
C ASN A 57 39.90 -5.48 -13.86
N VAL A 58 40.48 -6.06 -12.82
CA VAL A 58 39.71 -6.59 -11.68
C VAL A 58 39.92 -5.66 -10.51
N VAL A 59 38.85 -4.98 -10.08
CA VAL A 59 38.93 -4.02 -8.97
C VAL A 59 39.31 -4.73 -7.69
N GLU A 60 40.43 -4.31 -7.10
CA GLU A 60 40.85 -4.77 -5.78
C GLU A 60 40.01 -4.08 -4.70
N LEU A 61 39.30 -4.89 -3.90
CA LEU A 61 38.49 -4.45 -2.76
C LEU A 61 39.30 -4.66 -1.47
N ARG A 62 39.62 -3.57 -0.76
CA ARG A 62 40.39 -3.61 0.49
C ARG A 62 39.51 -3.21 1.66
N GLU A 63 39.20 -4.17 2.53
CA GLU A 63 38.59 -3.87 3.83
C GLU A 63 39.64 -3.24 4.75
N THR A 64 39.33 -2.08 5.33
CA THR A 64 40.15 -1.45 6.37
C THR A 64 39.35 -1.30 7.65
N VAL A 65 40.05 -1.20 8.78
CA VAL A 65 39.46 -0.86 10.08
C VAL A 65 40.17 0.38 10.61
N SER A 66 39.43 1.43 10.90
CA SER A 66 39.98 2.68 11.43
C SER A 66 40.46 2.53 12.88
N PRO A 67 41.29 3.46 13.40
CA PRO A 67 41.69 3.44 14.81
C PRO A 67 40.52 3.45 15.80
N GLN A 68 39.37 4.00 15.40
CA GLN A 68 38.12 4.07 16.15
C GLN A 68 37.26 2.80 16.02
N GLY A 69 37.66 1.83 15.19
CA GLY A 69 37.01 0.54 15.02
C GLY A 69 35.99 0.44 13.87
N PHE A 70 35.85 1.48 13.03
CA PHE A 70 34.94 1.44 11.89
C PHE A 70 35.50 0.60 10.74
N VAL A 71 34.66 -0.25 10.15
CA VAL A 71 34.97 -1.06 8.98
C VAL A 71 34.69 -0.23 7.73
N HIS A 72 35.60 -0.24 6.76
CA HIS A 72 35.44 0.44 5.48
C HIS A 72 35.69 -0.51 4.29
N PRO A 73 34.75 -0.65 3.34
CA PRO A 73 33.43 -0.03 3.36
C PRO A 73 32.55 -0.65 4.46
N GLY A 74 31.70 0.15 5.10
CA GLY A 74 30.87 -0.30 6.23
C GLY A 74 29.42 0.15 6.21
N ILE A 75 29.03 0.99 5.24
CA ILE A 75 27.71 1.64 5.23
C ILE A 75 26.65 0.69 4.63
N SER A 76 26.50 0.64 3.31
CA SER A 76 25.52 -0.24 2.65
C SER A 76 25.99 -1.69 2.47
N CYS A 77 27.29 -1.90 2.55
CA CYS A 77 28.02 -3.11 2.20
C CYS A 77 29.43 -3.08 2.80
N ASN A 78 30.04 -4.25 2.95
CA ASN A 78 31.49 -4.40 3.18
C ASN A 78 32.19 -5.06 1.99
N ALA A 79 33.53 -5.14 2.04
CA ALA A 79 34.34 -5.69 0.95
C ALA A 79 33.95 -7.12 0.58
N ARG A 80 33.56 -7.94 1.57
CA ARG A 80 33.05 -9.30 1.36
C ARG A 80 31.74 -9.31 0.59
N THR A 81 30.76 -8.50 0.98
CA THR A 81 29.46 -8.44 0.27
C THR A 81 29.57 -7.83 -1.12
N LEU A 82 30.50 -6.90 -1.35
CA LEU A 82 30.81 -6.39 -2.69
C LEU A 82 31.46 -7.47 -3.58
N ALA A 83 32.37 -8.27 -3.03
CA ALA A 83 32.97 -9.41 -3.74
C ALA A 83 31.90 -10.45 -4.10
N VAL A 84 31.00 -10.79 -3.17
CA VAL A 84 29.83 -11.65 -3.42
C VAL A 84 28.94 -11.04 -4.50
N MET A 85 28.56 -9.76 -4.41
CA MET A 85 27.72 -9.10 -5.42
C MET A 85 28.36 -9.21 -6.81
N ARG A 86 29.67 -8.93 -6.93
CA ARG A 86 30.38 -9.03 -8.21
C ARG A 86 30.40 -10.47 -8.72
N GLU A 87 30.72 -11.45 -7.88
CA GLU A 87 30.68 -12.87 -8.22
C GLU A 87 29.29 -13.28 -8.73
N LYS A 88 28.22 -12.89 -8.02
CA LYS A 88 26.84 -13.26 -8.35
C LYS A 88 26.32 -12.54 -9.60
N VAL A 89 26.73 -11.31 -9.89
CA VAL A 89 26.46 -10.65 -11.18
C VAL A 89 27.15 -11.41 -12.32
N LEU A 90 28.44 -11.76 -12.17
CA LEU A 90 29.20 -12.49 -13.19
C LEU A 90 28.67 -13.92 -13.43
N ALA A 91 28.12 -14.55 -12.40
CA ALA A 91 27.50 -15.87 -12.47
C ALA A 91 26.00 -15.85 -12.82
N GLY A 92 25.40 -14.66 -13.01
CA GLY A 92 23.99 -14.53 -13.38
C GLY A 92 22.98 -14.90 -12.29
N VAL A 93 23.36 -14.79 -11.02
CA VAL A 93 22.54 -15.20 -9.88
C VAL A 93 21.61 -14.07 -9.41
N SER A 94 20.32 -14.37 -9.34
CA SER A 94 19.29 -13.49 -8.77
C SER A 94 19.43 -13.37 -7.23
N PRO A 95 19.20 -12.18 -6.61
CA PRO A 95 18.73 -10.94 -7.23
C PRO A 95 19.83 -10.07 -7.85
N TRP A 96 21.11 -10.35 -7.58
CA TRP A 96 22.22 -9.45 -7.92
C TRP A 96 22.30 -9.12 -9.42
N VAL A 97 22.19 -10.12 -10.30
CA VAL A 97 22.23 -9.87 -11.75
C VAL A 97 21.03 -9.06 -12.24
N ASP A 98 19.83 -9.29 -11.69
CA ASP A 98 18.60 -8.62 -12.13
C ASP A 98 18.63 -7.14 -11.72
N CYS A 99 19.10 -6.86 -10.49
CA CYS A 99 19.37 -5.50 -10.02
C CYS A 99 20.43 -4.81 -10.88
N PHE A 100 21.54 -5.48 -11.21
CA PHE A 100 22.59 -4.91 -12.05
C PHE A 100 22.10 -4.64 -13.49
N GLU A 101 21.35 -5.55 -14.11
CA GLU A 101 20.68 -5.34 -15.42
C GLU A 101 19.79 -4.09 -15.36
N GLY A 102 18.96 -3.98 -14.31
CA GLY A 102 18.09 -2.83 -14.10
C GLY A 102 18.84 -1.52 -13.93
N MET A 103 19.85 -1.48 -13.07
CA MET A 103 20.71 -0.31 -12.84
C MET A 103 21.30 0.21 -14.16
N ARG A 104 21.77 -0.70 -15.02
CA ARG A 104 22.34 -0.39 -16.33
C ARG A 104 21.35 0.24 -17.32
N ARG A 105 20.03 0.02 -17.16
CA ARG A 105 19.00 0.67 -17.98
C ARG A 105 18.70 2.11 -17.55
N THR A 106 19.11 2.51 -16.35
CA THR A 106 18.88 3.87 -15.86
C THR A 106 19.77 4.88 -16.59
N ARG A 107 19.31 6.14 -16.68
CA ARG A 107 20.10 7.27 -17.22
C ARG A 107 21.45 7.47 -16.50
N PHE A 108 21.55 7.03 -15.24
CA PHE A 108 22.76 7.17 -14.43
C PHE A 108 23.90 6.25 -14.89
N ALA A 109 23.60 5.14 -15.58
CA ALA A 109 24.62 4.18 -16.00
C ALA A 109 25.43 4.60 -17.24
N LYS A 110 25.02 5.69 -17.92
CA LYS A 110 25.73 6.22 -19.08
C LYS A 110 26.96 7.04 -18.66
N LEU A 111 28.05 6.92 -19.43
CA LEU A 111 29.30 7.67 -19.21
C LEU A 111 29.22 9.14 -19.66
N ASP A 112 28.28 9.47 -20.55
CA ASP A 112 28.04 10.84 -21.04
C ASP A 112 27.19 11.67 -20.07
N ASN A 113 26.41 11.03 -19.20
CA ASN A 113 25.57 11.70 -18.19
C ASN A 113 26.43 12.49 -17.19
N LYS A 114 26.19 13.81 -17.11
CA LYS A 114 27.02 14.74 -16.32
C LYS A 114 26.44 15.00 -14.93
N PRO A 115 27.29 15.25 -13.92
CA PRO A 115 26.84 15.73 -12.62
C PRO A 115 26.24 17.13 -12.76
N ARG A 116 25.32 17.48 -11.85
CA ARG A 116 24.70 18.80 -11.77
C ARG A 116 25.53 19.79 -10.95
N LEU A 117 26.38 19.29 -10.05
CA LEU A 117 27.33 20.05 -9.23
C LEU A 117 26.64 21.26 -8.55
N VAL A 118 25.64 20.96 -7.73
CA VAL A 118 24.74 21.99 -7.18
C VAL A 118 25.53 23.09 -6.45
N ARG A 119 25.09 24.35 -6.62
CA ARG A 119 25.70 25.51 -5.94
C ARG A 119 25.16 25.77 -4.53
N GLN A 120 23.97 25.27 -4.21
CA GLN A 120 23.34 25.37 -2.90
C GLN A 120 22.24 24.31 -2.74
N ILE A 121 22.14 23.67 -1.58
CA ILE A 121 21.10 22.67 -1.29
C ILE A 121 19.87 23.36 -0.71
N THR A 122 18.84 23.57 -1.55
CA THR A 122 17.58 24.24 -1.18
C THR A 122 16.35 23.40 -1.57
N ASN A 123 15.18 23.73 -1.00
CA ASN A 123 13.91 23.06 -1.30
C ASN A 123 13.49 23.17 -2.77
N ASN A 124 13.92 24.23 -3.46
CA ASN A 124 13.49 24.58 -4.81
C ASN A 124 14.45 23.99 -5.87
N GLY A 125 14.43 22.67 -6.01
CA GLY A 125 15.19 21.93 -7.03
C GLY A 125 16.66 21.65 -6.68
N GLY A 126 17.30 22.45 -5.83
CA GLY A 126 18.68 22.22 -5.37
C GLY A 126 18.88 20.83 -4.74
N ILE A 127 17.90 20.37 -3.96
CA ILE A 127 17.88 19.01 -3.41
C ILE A 127 17.77 17.91 -4.48
N GLY A 128 17.02 18.15 -5.57
CA GLY A 128 16.94 17.25 -6.71
C GLY A 128 18.24 17.21 -7.53
N ALA A 129 19.08 18.24 -7.44
CA ALA A 129 20.43 18.22 -7.98
C ALA A 129 21.40 17.43 -7.09
N PHE A 130 21.37 17.63 -5.77
CA PHE A 130 22.13 16.82 -4.82
C PHE A 130 21.79 15.32 -4.93
N ALA A 131 20.49 14.99 -5.02
CA ALA A 131 19.99 13.64 -5.22
C ALA A 131 20.52 12.99 -6.52
N ASN A 132 20.51 13.74 -7.61
CA ASN A 132 21.05 13.30 -8.90
C ASN A 132 22.53 12.95 -8.80
N ASP A 133 23.31 13.79 -8.12
CA ASP A 133 24.76 13.60 -8.03
C ASP A 133 25.12 12.44 -7.09
N ALA A 134 24.40 12.29 -5.97
CA ALA A 134 24.54 11.13 -5.09
C ALA A 134 24.23 9.81 -5.82
N HIS A 135 23.12 9.74 -6.56
CA HIS A 135 22.77 8.56 -7.37
C HIS A 135 23.78 8.31 -8.50
N LEU A 136 24.25 9.36 -9.19
CA LEU A 136 25.24 9.24 -10.27
C LEU A 136 26.58 8.71 -9.72
N ALA A 137 27.07 9.27 -8.61
CA ALA A 137 28.28 8.82 -7.94
C ALA A 137 28.17 7.34 -7.53
N TRP A 138 27.03 6.93 -6.95
CA TRP A 138 26.79 5.55 -6.53
C TRP A 138 26.73 4.58 -7.72
N VAL A 139 25.93 4.88 -8.76
CA VAL A 139 25.78 3.99 -9.93
C VAL A 139 27.12 3.81 -10.66
N HIS A 140 27.86 4.89 -10.88
CA HIS A 140 29.19 4.83 -11.48
C HIS A 140 30.19 4.05 -10.60
N THR A 141 30.13 4.19 -9.27
CA THR A 141 30.95 3.40 -8.34
C THR A 141 30.68 1.89 -8.47
N ILE A 142 29.41 1.47 -8.53
CA ILE A 142 29.06 0.05 -8.70
C ILE A 142 29.44 -0.46 -10.10
N LEU A 143 29.27 0.35 -11.14
CA LEU A 143 29.73 0.01 -12.49
C LEU A 143 31.25 -0.16 -12.55
N TYR A 144 32.03 0.70 -11.89
CA TYR A 144 33.47 0.52 -11.73
C TYR A 144 33.80 -0.82 -11.05
N VAL A 145 33.21 -1.10 -9.87
CA VAL A 145 33.46 -2.34 -9.11
C VAL A 145 33.19 -3.60 -9.92
N VAL A 146 32.09 -3.65 -10.69
CA VAL A 146 31.77 -4.82 -11.51
C VAL A 146 32.65 -4.91 -12.75
N THR A 147 32.76 -3.84 -13.53
CA THR A 147 33.37 -3.84 -14.88
C THR A 147 34.88 -3.65 -14.93
N GLY A 148 35.46 -3.03 -13.90
CA GLY A 148 36.84 -2.54 -13.89
C GLY A 148 37.10 -1.32 -14.77
N ASN A 149 36.09 -0.77 -15.45
CA ASN A 149 36.26 0.37 -16.34
C ASN A 149 36.49 1.68 -15.54
N GLU A 150 37.75 2.16 -15.55
CA GLU A 150 38.21 3.37 -14.86
C GLU A 150 37.48 4.65 -15.28
N GLU A 151 36.86 4.71 -16.47
CA GLU A 151 36.07 5.88 -16.89
C GLU A 151 34.93 6.18 -15.90
N TYR A 152 34.33 5.14 -15.30
CA TYR A 152 33.31 5.30 -14.27
C TYR A 152 33.85 5.88 -12.94
N ARG A 153 35.16 5.94 -12.69
CA ARG A 153 35.68 6.61 -11.49
C ARG A 153 35.68 8.14 -11.60
N LYS A 154 35.72 8.68 -12.82
CA LYS A 154 35.95 10.12 -13.05
C LYS A 154 34.85 10.99 -12.43
N THR A 155 33.59 10.67 -12.72
CA THR A 155 32.44 11.45 -12.23
C THR A 155 32.22 11.36 -10.72
N PRO A 156 32.28 10.20 -10.04
CA PRO A 156 32.26 10.14 -8.58
C PRO A 156 33.38 10.97 -7.92
N VAL A 157 34.61 10.91 -8.44
CA VAL A 157 35.75 11.68 -7.91
C VAL A 157 35.57 13.19 -8.13
N GLU A 158 35.05 13.61 -9.29
CA GLU A 158 34.66 14.99 -9.59
C GLU A 158 33.61 15.50 -8.59
N ILE A 159 32.57 14.70 -8.33
CA ILE A 159 31.51 15.01 -7.37
C ILE A 159 32.10 15.16 -5.96
N ILE A 160 32.89 14.19 -5.48
CA ILE A 160 33.54 14.25 -4.14
C ILE A 160 34.39 15.53 -4.02
N ARG A 161 35.20 15.85 -5.04
CA ARG A 161 36.01 17.08 -5.06
C ARG A 161 35.16 18.34 -5.05
N TRP A 162 34.08 18.39 -5.83
CA TRP A 162 33.19 19.55 -5.88
C TRP A 162 32.59 19.88 -4.51
N TYR A 163 31.95 18.89 -3.86
CA TYR A 163 31.32 19.07 -2.56
C TYR A 163 32.37 19.25 -1.44
N GLY A 164 33.52 18.58 -1.52
CA GLY A 164 34.63 18.74 -0.59
C GLY A 164 35.33 20.10 -0.68
N SER A 165 35.29 20.81 -1.81
CA SER A 165 35.97 22.12 -1.97
C SER A 165 35.12 23.34 -1.53
N ARG A 166 33.99 23.14 -0.85
CA ARG A 166 33.02 24.22 -0.58
C ARG A 166 33.32 24.94 0.74
N THR A 167 33.87 26.14 0.67
CA THR A 167 34.24 26.93 1.87
C THR A 167 33.41 28.19 2.09
N GLU A 168 32.57 28.58 1.12
CA GLU A 168 31.67 29.73 1.28
C GLU A 168 30.47 29.38 2.16
N GLU A 169 30.13 30.23 3.14
CA GLU A 169 28.98 30.02 4.02
C GLU A 169 27.65 29.89 3.25
N SER A 170 27.56 30.55 2.09
CA SER A 170 26.45 30.48 1.15
C SER A 170 26.12 29.06 0.70
N PHE A 171 27.11 28.16 0.67
CA PHE A 171 26.94 26.76 0.26
C PHE A 171 26.22 25.92 1.32
N PHE A 172 26.43 26.23 2.60
CA PHE A 172 25.94 25.39 3.70
C PHE A 172 24.41 25.32 3.69
N PRO A 173 23.83 24.12 3.82
CA PRO A 173 22.39 23.94 3.80
C PRO A 173 21.78 24.64 5.02
N ARG A 174 20.64 25.29 4.81
CA ARG A 174 19.80 25.82 5.89
C ARG A 174 18.58 24.92 6.04
N ALA A 175 18.04 24.81 7.26
CA ALA A 175 16.79 24.11 7.50
C ALA A 175 15.67 24.70 6.62
N PHE A 176 14.86 23.85 6.00
CA PHE A 176 13.66 24.24 5.26
C PHE A 176 12.56 23.18 5.45
N PRO A 177 11.28 23.50 5.17
CA PRO A 177 10.20 22.52 5.29
C PRO A 177 10.51 21.22 4.53
N ASP A 178 10.49 20.11 5.27
CA ASP A 178 10.80 18.76 4.79
C ASP A 178 12.27 18.50 4.38
N SER A 179 13.23 19.33 4.81
CA SER A 179 14.66 19.07 4.55
C SER A 179 15.12 17.72 5.12
N HIS A 180 14.59 17.33 6.28
CA HIS A 180 14.95 16.10 6.99
C HIS A 180 14.53 14.82 6.24
N ILE A 181 13.31 14.79 5.69
CA ILE A 181 12.82 13.61 4.95
C ILE A 181 13.41 13.49 3.54
N LYS A 182 13.86 14.60 2.97
CA LYS A 182 14.35 14.66 1.59
C LYS A 182 15.87 14.50 1.47
N ILE A 183 16.68 14.87 2.48
CA ILE A 183 18.15 14.88 2.35
C ILE A 183 18.82 13.58 2.83
N GLY A 184 18.36 12.98 3.94
CA GLY A 184 19.12 11.93 4.65
C GLY A 184 19.46 10.71 3.79
N LYS A 185 18.53 10.23 2.95
CA LYS A 185 18.79 9.15 1.96
C LYS A 185 19.97 9.47 1.02
N TYR A 186 20.08 10.71 0.55
CA TYR A 186 21.12 11.08 -0.42
C TYR A 186 22.48 11.29 0.28
N VAL A 187 22.50 11.70 1.55
CA VAL A 187 23.71 11.64 2.39
C VAL A 187 24.17 10.18 2.53
N TYR A 188 23.28 9.27 2.92
CA TYR A 188 23.57 7.83 3.01
C TYR A 188 24.13 7.27 1.70
N THR A 189 23.50 7.61 0.56
CA THR A 189 23.91 7.14 -0.77
C THR A 189 25.28 7.68 -1.19
N PHE A 190 25.54 8.97 -0.91
CA PHE A 190 26.81 9.62 -1.26
C PHE A 190 27.95 9.17 -0.33
N CYS A 191 27.70 9.04 0.97
CA CYS A 191 28.66 8.47 1.91
C CYS A 191 29.06 7.04 1.49
N THR A 192 28.08 6.22 1.11
CA THR A 192 28.30 4.87 0.57
C THR A 192 29.23 4.89 -0.65
N ALA A 193 28.97 5.76 -1.64
CA ALA A 193 29.82 5.85 -2.83
C ALA A 193 31.27 6.25 -2.49
N ALA A 194 31.45 7.23 -1.59
CA ALA A 194 32.78 7.65 -1.14
C ALA A 194 33.52 6.54 -0.37
N ASP A 195 32.82 5.82 0.51
CA ASP A 195 33.40 4.75 1.34
C ASP A 195 33.88 3.56 0.50
N ILE A 196 33.08 3.15 -0.50
CA ILE A 196 33.47 2.11 -1.47
C ILE A 196 34.68 2.56 -2.31
N LEU A 197 34.72 3.82 -2.76
CA LEU A 197 35.82 4.32 -3.58
C LEU A 197 37.13 4.50 -2.82
N ARG A 198 37.07 4.81 -1.52
CA ARG A 198 38.22 4.80 -0.59
C ARG A 198 38.78 3.38 -0.39
N ALA A 199 37.89 2.38 -0.38
CA ALA A 199 38.25 0.97 -0.26
C ALA A 199 38.72 0.28 -1.57
N THR A 200 38.99 1.05 -2.64
CA THR A 200 39.41 0.49 -3.95
C THR A 200 40.64 1.20 -4.51
N THR A 201 41.53 0.43 -5.16
CA THR A 201 42.74 0.98 -5.79
C THR A 201 42.51 1.26 -7.28
N PRO A 202 42.57 2.53 -7.75
CA PRO A 202 42.47 2.86 -9.17
C PRO A 202 43.77 2.58 -9.93
N LYS A 203 43.67 2.45 -11.26
CA LYS A 203 44.85 2.49 -12.15
C LYS A 203 45.45 3.90 -12.28
N ASP A 204 44.61 4.93 -12.36
CA ASP A 204 45.07 6.32 -12.28
C ASP A 204 45.02 6.79 -10.82
N ALA A 205 46.19 7.03 -10.22
CA ALA A 205 46.31 7.56 -8.86
C ALA A 205 45.57 8.90 -8.65
N LYS A 206 45.33 9.69 -9.72
CA LYS A 206 44.53 10.92 -9.67
C LYS A 206 43.03 10.66 -9.46
N LEU A 207 42.58 9.41 -9.55
CA LEU A 207 41.21 8.96 -9.29
C LEU A 207 41.09 8.22 -7.94
N ALA A 208 42.10 8.30 -7.08
CA ALA A 208 42.00 7.83 -5.70
C ALA A 208 41.09 8.77 -4.89
N VAL A 209 40.30 8.19 -3.99
CA VAL A 209 39.59 8.93 -2.94
C VAL A 209 40.45 8.80 -1.68
N THR A 210 41.09 9.89 -1.29
CA THR A 210 42.02 9.92 -0.15
C THR A 210 41.29 10.35 1.13
N GLU A 211 41.93 10.19 2.29
CA GLU A 211 41.32 10.60 3.56
C GLU A 211 41.12 12.12 3.62
N GLU A 212 42.02 12.92 3.04
CA GLU A 212 41.86 14.38 2.98
C GLU A 212 40.64 14.79 2.14
N MET A 213 40.27 13.99 1.12
CA MET A 213 39.04 14.20 0.35
C MET A 213 37.79 13.84 1.18
N VAL A 214 37.87 12.83 2.05
CA VAL A 214 36.79 12.45 2.97
C VAL A 214 36.62 13.49 4.07
N ASP A 215 37.70 13.92 4.72
CA ASP A 215 37.72 14.99 5.73
C ASP A 215 37.12 16.29 5.18
N ALA A 216 37.54 16.68 3.97
CA ALA A 216 36.99 17.86 3.29
C ALA A 216 35.48 17.70 3.02
N LEU A 217 35.04 16.53 2.57
CA LEU A 217 33.61 16.25 2.31
C LEU A 217 32.77 16.25 3.60
N GLN A 218 33.29 15.70 4.70
CA GLN A 218 32.64 15.75 6.01
C GLN A 218 32.48 17.19 6.49
N LYS A 219 33.60 17.94 6.54
CA LYS A 219 33.64 19.33 7.02
C LYS A 219 32.74 20.25 6.21
N ASN A 220 32.78 20.15 4.88
CA ASN A 220 32.19 21.14 3.99
C ASN A 220 30.81 20.77 3.45
N CYS A 221 30.38 19.50 3.58
CA CYS A 221 29.07 19.04 3.13
C CYS A 221 28.27 18.33 4.23
N PHE A 222 28.74 17.20 4.75
CA PHE A 222 27.90 16.34 5.58
C PHE A 222 27.66 16.84 7.01
N TYR A 223 28.67 17.40 7.68
CA TYR A 223 28.51 17.98 9.02
C TYR A 223 27.54 19.19 9.01
N PRO A 224 27.64 20.14 8.05
CA PRO A 224 26.61 21.17 7.84
C PRO A 224 25.21 20.61 7.57
N ILE A 225 25.06 19.58 6.72
CA ILE A 225 23.77 18.91 6.49
C ILE A 225 23.22 18.31 7.80
N ARG A 226 24.07 17.64 8.59
CA ARG A 226 23.68 17.02 9.86
C ARG A 226 23.11 18.04 10.83
N LYS A 227 23.92 19.02 11.25
CA LYS A 227 23.53 19.99 12.29
C LYS A 227 22.30 20.83 11.89
N ASN A 228 22.11 21.09 10.60
CA ASN A 228 21.02 21.96 10.13
C ASN A 228 19.76 21.20 9.67
N CYS A 229 19.84 19.92 9.30
CA CYS A 229 18.74 19.25 8.59
C CYS A 229 18.42 17.81 9.03
N ILE A 230 19.32 17.02 9.63
CA ILE A 230 19.05 15.59 9.89
C ILE A 230 19.48 15.06 11.27
N GLU A 231 20.29 15.77 12.03
CA GLU A 231 20.73 15.36 13.38
C GLU A 231 19.72 15.83 14.44
N SER A 232 18.56 15.16 14.53
CA SER A 232 17.56 15.49 15.56
C SER A 232 16.66 14.32 15.95
N LYS A 233 16.60 14.07 17.26
CA LYS A 233 15.69 13.13 17.93
C LYS A 233 14.20 13.47 17.91
N GLY A 234 13.82 14.63 17.37
CA GLY A 234 12.46 15.22 17.49
C GLY A 234 11.56 15.09 16.26
N TYR A 235 12.05 14.52 15.15
CA TYR A 235 11.28 14.32 13.93
C TYR A 235 10.18 13.26 14.09
N PHE A 236 9.17 13.32 13.20
CA PHE A 236 7.95 12.54 13.32
C PHE A 236 8.06 11.15 12.65
N MET A 237 8.05 10.08 13.43
CA MET A 237 7.98 8.68 12.98
C MET A 237 8.97 8.36 11.87
N ASN A 238 8.53 7.94 10.67
CA ASN A 238 9.47 7.63 9.59
C ASN A 238 10.32 8.82 9.13
N GLN A 239 9.88 10.05 9.40
CA GLN A 239 10.65 11.26 9.13
C GLN A 239 11.93 11.33 9.97
N HIS A 240 11.93 10.72 11.15
CA HIS A 240 13.12 10.51 11.95
C HIS A 240 14.03 9.47 11.29
N SER A 241 13.52 8.31 10.88
CA SER A 241 14.35 7.26 10.27
C SER A 241 14.97 7.69 8.92
N TYR A 242 14.29 8.51 8.11
CA TYR A 242 14.88 9.14 6.91
C TYR A 242 16.08 10.02 7.23
N ALA A 243 16.03 10.76 8.34
CA ALA A 243 17.08 11.66 8.77
C ALA A 243 18.25 10.88 9.40
N ILE A 244 17.95 9.97 10.34
CA ILE A 244 18.98 9.23 11.10
C ILE A 244 19.78 8.28 10.21
N MET A 245 19.20 7.71 9.14
CA MET A 245 19.95 6.89 8.19
C MET A 245 21.10 7.68 7.52
N GLY A 246 20.88 8.96 7.22
CA GLY A 246 21.93 9.86 6.70
C GLY A 246 22.93 10.28 7.76
N TYR A 247 22.48 10.49 9.01
CA TYR A 247 23.35 10.78 10.15
C TYR A 247 24.32 9.63 10.42
N LEU A 248 23.80 8.42 10.58
CA LEU A 248 24.56 7.18 10.81
C LEU A 248 25.64 6.95 9.74
N ALA A 249 25.29 7.10 8.46
CA ALA A 249 26.24 6.92 7.37
C ALA A 249 27.40 7.94 7.38
N SER A 250 27.11 9.20 7.72
CA SER A 250 28.14 10.24 7.84
C SER A 250 29.05 10.01 9.05
N THR A 251 28.52 9.59 10.21
CA THR A 251 29.37 9.30 11.39
C THR A 251 30.32 8.14 11.14
N ILE A 252 29.87 7.10 10.43
CA ILE A 252 30.72 5.98 9.99
C ILE A 252 31.82 6.48 9.05
N LEU A 253 31.47 7.16 7.95
CA LEU A 253 32.44 7.63 6.96
C LEU A 253 33.55 8.50 7.60
N GLY A 254 33.19 9.31 8.60
CA GLY A 254 34.06 10.27 9.30
C GLY A 254 34.72 9.73 10.57
N ASN A 255 34.56 8.44 10.90
CA ASN A 255 35.12 7.80 12.09
C ASN A 255 34.69 8.41 13.44
N GLU A 256 33.46 8.93 13.52
CA GLU A 256 32.96 9.70 14.66
C GLU A 256 32.28 8.82 15.72
N ALA A 257 33.08 8.28 16.64
CA ALA A 257 32.65 7.25 17.59
C ALA A 257 31.47 7.62 18.51
N GLU A 258 31.42 8.85 19.07
CA GLU A 258 30.34 9.22 19.99
C GLU A 258 29.02 9.53 19.26
N ASP A 259 29.09 10.26 18.16
CA ASP A 259 27.93 10.54 17.30
C ASP A 259 27.37 9.24 16.67
N TYR A 260 28.23 8.26 16.36
CA TYR A 260 27.79 6.91 15.99
C TYR A 260 27.02 6.21 17.11
N LYS A 261 27.52 6.19 18.36
CA LYS A 261 26.79 5.59 19.50
C LYS A 261 25.43 6.27 19.70
N GLN A 262 25.35 7.58 19.51
CA GLN A 262 24.09 8.32 19.55
C GLN A 262 23.15 7.92 18.42
N ALA A 263 23.64 7.80 17.18
CA ALA A 263 22.83 7.34 16.04
C ALA A 263 22.30 5.90 16.24
N VAL A 264 23.08 5.02 16.87
CA VAL A 264 22.65 3.67 17.28
C VAL A 264 21.54 3.74 18.34
N GLU A 265 21.71 4.51 19.41
CA GLU A 265 20.69 4.69 20.46
C GLU A 265 19.40 5.30 19.88
N TRP A 266 19.52 6.27 18.96
CA TRP A 266 18.36 6.87 18.30
C TRP A 266 17.65 5.92 17.34
N THR A 267 18.36 4.96 16.76
CA THR A 267 17.78 3.90 15.93
C THR A 267 17.00 2.90 16.78
N THR A 268 17.54 2.48 17.93
CA THR A 268 16.97 1.42 18.77
C THR A 268 15.86 1.94 19.71
N VAL A 269 16.12 3.00 20.48
CA VAL A 269 15.25 3.48 21.58
C VAL A 269 14.93 4.96 21.48
N ASN A 270 15.93 5.83 21.31
CA ASN A 270 15.80 7.29 21.39
C ASN A 270 15.12 7.73 22.71
N ALA A 271 15.66 7.28 23.83
CA ALA A 271 15.09 7.40 25.16
C ALA A 271 14.89 8.87 25.57
N THR A 272 15.77 9.76 25.11
CA THR A 272 15.76 11.17 25.50
C THR A 272 14.89 12.07 24.62
N SER A 273 14.12 11.51 23.66
CA SER A 273 13.15 12.30 22.90
C SER A 273 12.01 12.78 23.82
N ALA A 274 11.72 14.08 23.76
CA ALA A 274 10.69 14.71 24.58
C ALA A 274 9.25 14.26 24.21
N ASN A 275 9.09 13.56 23.09
CA ASN A 275 7.80 13.10 22.59
C ASN A 275 7.93 11.67 22.06
N GLN A 276 7.61 10.72 22.92
CA GLN A 276 7.74 9.30 22.62
C GLN A 276 6.64 8.80 21.67
N GLY A 277 5.50 9.50 21.56
CA GLY A 277 4.45 9.19 20.60
C GLY A 277 4.96 9.21 19.15
N ARG A 278 5.67 10.28 18.79
CA ARG A 278 6.23 10.48 17.44
C ARG A 278 7.62 9.88 17.21
N ASN A 279 8.18 9.16 18.19
CA ASN A 279 9.58 8.72 18.13
C ASN A 279 9.77 7.61 17.06
N GLY A 280 10.71 7.82 16.13
CA GLY A 280 10.96 6.90 15.00
C GLY A 280 11.93 5.75 15.26
N SER A 281 12.20 5.39 16.51
CA SER A 281 13.07 4.27 16.88
C SER A 281 12.37 2.90 16.79
N ILE A 282 13.14 1.80 16.73
CA ILE A 282 12.59 0.41 16.71
C ILE A 282 11.58 0.19 17.84
N LYS A 283 11.93 0.57 19.07
CA LYS A 283 11.08 0.39 20.25
C LYS A 283 9.74 1.11 20.16
N GLN A 284 9.71 2.29 19.52
CA GLN A 284 8.53 3.15 19.51
C GLN A 284 7.69 3.07 18.24
N GLN A 285 8.30 2.68 17.11
CA GLN A 285 7.59 2.36 15.88
C GLN A 285 7.00 0.96 15.90
N ILE A 286 7.65 0.00 16.53
CA ILE A 286 7.11 -1.35 16.74
C ILE A 286 6.83 -1.48 18.24
N ARG A 287 5.77 -0.81 18.67
CA ARG A 287 5.46 -0.58 20.08
C ARG A 287 4.83 -1.84 20.70
N MET A 288 5.26 -2.17 21.91
CA MET A 288 4.51 -3.10 22.75
C MET A 288 3.38 -2.31 23.40
N VAL A 289 2.15 -2.58 22.99
CA VAL A 289 0.93 -1.92 23.47
C VAL A 289 0.32 -2.77 24.58
N THR A 290 0.23 -2.21 25.78
CA THR A 290 -0.32 -2.84 27.00
C THR A 290 -1.50 -2.07 27.59
N ARG A 291 -1.88 -0.96 26.95
CA ARG A 291 -2.96 -0.06 27.36
C ARG A 291 -3.58 0.59 26.12
N ASN A 292 -4.87 0.85 26.16
CA ASN A 292 -5.55 1.75 25.23
C ASN A 292 -5.21 3.21 25.58
N ASP A 293 -4.48 3.92 24.72
CA ASP A 293 -4.05 5.30 24.97
C ASP A 293 -5.21 6.31 24.88
N LYS A 294 -6.38 5.93 24.35
CA LYS A 294 -7.59 6.77 24.32
C LYS A 294 -8.43 6.63 25.60
N THR A 295 -8.59 5.41 26.14
CA THR A 295 -9.42 5.17 27.35
C THR A 295 -8.62 5.08 28.65
N GLY A 296 -7.31 4.79 28.58
CA GLY A 296 -6.46 4.52 29.73
C GLY A 296 -6.55 3.08 30.25
N GLU A 297 -7.42 2.24 29.70
CA GLU A 297 -7.65 0.86 30.15
C GLU A 297 -6.52 -0.09 29.72
N PRO A 298 -6.13 -1.07 30.55
CA PRO A 298 -5.15 -2.08 30.17
C PRO A 298 -5.69 -2.98 29.04
N VAL A 299 -4.79 -3.48 28.19
CA VAL A 299 -5.13 -4.47 27.15
C VAL A 299 -4.10 -5.60 27.12
N GLU A 300 -4.50 -6.75 26.60
CA GLU A 300 -3.59 -7.87 26.35
C GLU A 300 -2.37 -7.42 25.51
N PRO A 301 -1.13 -7.60 26.03
CA PRO A 301 0.09 -7.13 25.40
C PRO A 301 0.25 -7.60 23.95
N ARG A 302 0.45 -6.65 23.03
CA ARG A 302 0.65 -6.94 21.61
C ARG A 302 1.64 -5.97 20.96
N LEU A 303 2.31 -6.42 19.90
CA LEU A 303 3.09 -5.52 19.04
C LEU A 303 2.17 -4.81 18.03
N GLN A 304 2.35 -3.51 17.88
CA GLN A 304 1.74 -2.71 16.80
C GLN A 304 2.83 -1.89 16.10
N VAL A 305 2.83 -1.91 14.75
CA VAL A 305 3.62 -0.98 13.95
C VAL A 305 2.84 0.34 13.88
N VAL A 306 3.21 1.32 14.70
CA VAL A 306 2.36 2.47 15.06
C VAL A 306 1.97 3.32 13.86
N GLU A 307 2.88 3.56 12.91
CA GLU A 307 2.56 4.37 11.72
C GLU A 307 1.62 3.64 10.73
N MET A 308 1.31 2.34 10.91
CA MET A 308 0.21 1.69 10.16
C MET A 308 -1.17 2.27 10.48
N GLY A 309 -1.31 3.01 11.58
CA GLY A 309 -2.51 3.81 11.88
C GLY A 309 -2.65 5.07 11.03
N ARG A 310 -1.59 5.47 10.32
CA ARG A 310 -1.56 6.61 9.40
C ARG A 310 -1.85 6.17 7.97
N ASP A 311 -0.93 5.41 7.39
CA ASP A 311 -0.99 4.82 6.06
C ASP A 311 0.14 3.80 5.88
N GLN A 312 -0.04 2.84 4.98
CA GLN A 312 0.90 1.73 4.78
C GLN A 312 2.22 2.16 4.10
N PRO A 313 2.27 3.08 3.12
CA PRO A 313 3.53 3.59 2.58
C PRO A 313 4.47 4.18 3.64
N HIS A 314 3.95 4.96 4.60
CA HIS A 314 4.79 5.53 5.65
C HIS A 314 5.25 4.47 6.66
N ALA A 315 4.37 3.52 7.02
CA ALA A 315 4.71 2.38 7.86
C ALA A 315 5.81 1.49 7.24
N GLY A 316 5.71 1.17 5.95
CA GLY A 316 6.77 0.46 5.21
C GLY A 316 8.09 1.23 5.23
N GLY A 317 8.04 2.56 5.03
CA GLY A 317 9.21 3.43 5.15
C GLY A 317 9.93 3.34 6.51
N ASN A 318 9.22 3.11 7.63
CA ASN A 318 9.89 2.82 8.91
C ASN A 318 10.65 1.51 8.85
N ILE A 319 9.97 0.41 8.48
CA ILE A 319 10.55 -0.94 8.47
C ILE A 319 11.79 -0.97 7.57
N ASP A 320 11.71 -0.37 6.38
CA ASP A 320 12.78 -0.35 5.38
C ASP A 320 14.02 0.40 5.87
N ASN A 321 13.85 1.61 6.42
CA ASN A 321 14.98 2.40 6.93
C ASN A 321 15.59 1.75 8.18
N LEU A 322 14.76 1.28 9.11
CA LEU A 322 15.23 0.62 10.34
C LEU A 322 16.02 -0.65 9.99
N LEU A 323 15.59 -1.42 8.98
CA LEU A 323 16.34 -2.56 8.45
C LEU A 323 17.69 -2.14 7.86
N MET A 324 17.71 -1.08 7.03
CA MET A 324 18.96 -0.60 6.45
C MET A 324 19.95 -0.07 7.50
N MET A 325 19.46 0.62 8.54
CA MET A 325 20.29 1.04 9.67
C MET A 325 20.77 -0.14 10.52
N VAL A 326 19.92 -1.12 10.83
CA VAL A 326 20.32 -2.36 11.54
C VAL A 326 21.42 -3.09 10.77
N LYS A 327 21.23 -3.33 9.47
CA LYS A 327 22.24 -3.92 8.57
C LYS A 327 23.55 -3.13 8.57
N THR A 328 23.47 -1.80 8.53
CA THR A 328 24.65 -0.91 8.60
C THR A 328 25.41 -1.12 9.92
N ILE A 329 24.69 -1.15 11.05
CA ILE A 329 25.30 -1.35 12.38
C ILE A 329 25.92 -2.75 12.52
N GLU A 330 25.30 -3.78 11.92
CA GLU A 330 25.84 -5.16 11.92
C GLU A 330 27.16 -5.31 11.15
N PHE A 331 27.43 -4.51 10.10
CA PHE A 331 28.74 -4.53 9.43
C PHE A 331 29.89 -4.12 10.35
N HIS A 332 29.62 -3.28 11.35
CA HIS A 332 30.57 -2.89 12.41
C HIS A 332 30.67 -3.91 13.55
N ARG A 333 29.86 -4.98 13.54
CA ARG A 333 29.75 -5.99 14.61
C ARG A 333 29.36 -5.40 15.98
N THR A 334 28.71 -4.23 15.94
CA THR A 334 28.26 -3.50 17.12
C THR A 334 27.14 -4.27 17.81
N LYS A 335 27.34 -4.60 19.09
CA LYS A 335 26.29 -5.08 19.99
C LYS A 335 25.55 -3.90 20.62
N VAL A 336 24.27 -4.12 20.91
CA VAL A 336 23.43 -3.20 21.69
C VAL A 336 22.93 -3.87 22.98
N ASP A 337 22.74 -3.07 24.03
CA ASP A 337 22.02 -3.48 25.23
C ASP A 337 20.60 -3.92 24.82
N PRO A 338 20.11 -5.12 25.23
CA PRO A 338 18.85 -5.67 24.76
C PRO A 338 17.59 -4.90 25.21
N VAL A 339 17.72 -3.97 26.16
CA VAL A 339 16.62 -3.18 26.77
C VAL A 339 16.74 -1.68 26.45
N HIS A 340 17.95 -1.14 26.59
CA HIS A 340 18.28 0.27 26.43
C HIS A 340 18.76 0.64 25.02
N GLY A 341 19.19 -0.34 24.23
CA GLY A 341 19.57 -0.14 22.82
C GLY A 341 20.84 0.68 22.59
N THR A 342 21.55 1.04 23.66
CA THR A 342 22.87 1.69 23.64
C THR A 342 23.95 0.70 23.18
N VAL A 343 25.02 1.20 22.55
CA VAL A 343 26.19 0.39 22.20
C VAL A 343 26.80 -0.22 23.47
N THR A 344 27.06 -1.52 23.46
CA THR A 344 27.61 -2.25 24.61
C THR A 344 28.68 -3.27 24.22
N THR A 345 29.54 -3.62 25.18
CA THR A 345 30.48 -4.75 25.09
C THR A 345 30.15 -5.86 26.10
N ALA A 346 29.01 -5.76 26.80
CA ALA A 346 28.57 -6.78 27.75
C ALA A 346 28.26 -8.12 27.06
N ASP A 347 28.39 -9.21 27.81
CA ASP A 347 28.23 -10.57 27.30
C ASP A 347 26.81 -10.82 26.77
N ASP A 348 25.80 -10.26 27.46
CA ASP A 348 24.37 -10.28 27.11
C ASP A 348 23.97 -9.28 26.01
N GLY A 349 24.89 -8.44 25.54
CA GLY A 349 24.66 -7.55 24.40
C GLY A 349 24.30 -8.33 23.13
N VAL A 350 23.27 -7.89 22.42
CA VAL A 350 22.70 -8.57 21.24
C VAL A 350 23.08 -7.85 19.94
N SER A 351 22.99 -8.56 18.81
CA SER A 351 22.96 -7.87 17.50
C SER A 351 21.69 -7.00 17.40
N PRO A 352 21.73 -5.81 16.77
CA PRO A 352 20.56 -4.96 16.58
C PRO A 352 19.37 -5.65 15.89
N ILE A 353 19.59 -6.69 15.08
CA ILE A 353 18.51 -7.48 14.46
C ILE A 353 17.67 -8.25 15.49
N HIS A 354 18.30 -8.66 16.59
CA HIS A 354 17.70 -9.39 17.72
C HIS A 354 17.27 -8.47 18.89
N PHE A 355 17.40 -7.14 18.72
CA PHE A 355 17.06 -6.16 19.75
C PHE A 355 15.59 -6.26 20.21
N MET A 356 15.38 -6.20 21.53
CA MET A 356 14.08 -6.39 22.19
C MET A 356 13.29 -7.62 21.71
N ASP A 357 13.97 -8.78 21.62
CA ASP A 357 13.42 -10.05 21.17
C ASP A 357 12.88 -9.94 19.73
N ASP A 358 13.80 -9.85 18.77
CA ASP A 358 13.54 -9.78 17.32
C ASP A 358 12.53 -8.70 16.90
N ARG A 359 12.58 -7.53 17.55
CA ARG A 359 11.51 -6.53 17.44
C ARG A 359 11.25 -6.07 16.01
N LEU A 360 12.31 -5.80 15.25
CA LEU A 360 12.22 -5.34 13.87
C LEU A 360 11.68 -6.44 12.92
N PRO A 361 12.24 -7.67 12.90
CA PRO A 361 11.65 -8.80 12.19
C PRO A 361 10.16 -9.04 12.51
N LYS A 362 9.76 -8.98 13.79
CA LYS A 362 8.36 -9.16 14.21
C LYS A 362 7.45 -8.03 13.71
N GLY A 363 7.95 -6.79 13.71
CA GLY A 363 7.28 -5.65 13.09
C GLY A 363 7.10 -5.81 11.57
N ALA A 364 8.15 -6.24 10.87
CA ALA A 364 8.10 -6.49 9.43
C ALA A 364 7.11 -7.60 9.07
N ALA A 365 7.02 -8.66 9.88
CA ALA A 365 6.04 -9.73 9.71
C ALA A 365 4.58 -9.23 9.88
N LEU A 366 4.31 -8.38 10.87
CA LEU A 366 2.99 -7.75 11.05
C LEU A 366 2.63 -6.83 9.88
N PHE A 367 3.57 -5.99 9.43
CA PHE A 367 3.38 -5.12 8.27
C PHE A 367 3.06 -5.94 7.01
N ALA A 368 3.84 -6.99 6.73
CA ALA A 368 3.61 -7.88 5.61
C ALA A 368 2.22 -8.56 5.73
N LYS A 369 1.90 -9.12 6.90
CA LYS A 369 0.61 -9.80 7.18
C LYS A 369 -0.61 -8.94 6.84
N TYR A 370 -0.63 -7.67 7.24
CA TYR A 370 -1.75 -6.78 6.90
C TYR A 370 -1.83 -6.47 5.40
N ASN A 371 -0.67 -6.24 4.78
CA ASN A 371 -0.56 -5.86 3.38
C ASN A 371 -0.65 -7.04 2.40
N ILE A 372 -0.78 -8.29 2.88
CA ILE A 372 -1.18 -9.46 2.08
C ILE A 372 -2.62 -9.92 2.34
N GLY A 373 -3.39 -9.20 3.17
CA GLY A 373 -4.86 -9.36 3.27
C GLY A 373 -5.41 -9.96 4.56
N TYR A 374 -4.59 -10.13 5.59
CA TYR A 374 -5.10 -10.44 6.93
C TYR A 374 -5.47 -9.16 7.68
N GLY A 375 -6.44 -9.25 8.56
CA GLY A 375 -6.70 -8.25 9.59
C GLY A 375 -5.72 -8.34 10.74
N LEU A 376 -5.51 -7.19 11.41
CA LEU A 376 -4.76 -7.08 12.65
C LEU A 376 -5.64 -6.42 13.72
N PRO A 377 -5.65 -6.93 14.96
CA PRO A 377 -6.33 -6.24 16.06
C PRO A 377 -5.58 -4.95 16.39
N TRP A 378 -6.29 -3.82 16.37
CA TRP A 378 -5.71 -2.51 16.65
C TRP A 378 -6.21 -1.96 17.98
N THR A 379 -5.30 -1.41 18.78
CA THR A 379 -5.61 -0.65 20.00
C THR A 379 -5.18 0.81 19.81
N PRO A 380 -6.04 1.80 20.15
CA PRO A 380 -5.67 3.21 20.07
C PRO A 380 -4.35 3.51 20.77
N THR A 381 -3.42 4.11 20.04
CA THR A 381 -2.01 4.29 20.45
C THR A 381 -1.57 5.71 20.11
N TYR A 382 -0.84 6.39 20.99
CA TYR A 382 -0.38 7.75 20.75
C TYR A 382 0.58 7.84 19.55
N SER A 383 0.23 8.67 18.58
CA SER A 383 1.13 9.16 17.54
C SER A 383 1.85 10.45 17.94
N GLU A 384 1.33 11.14 18.95
CA GLU A 384 1.82 12.42 19.44
C GLU A 384 1.53 12.57 20.94
N THR A 385 2.56 12.84 21.75
CA THR A 385 2.43 13.03 23.21
C THR A 385 2.82 14.44 23.67
N SER A 386 2.73 15.45 22.81
CA SER A 386 2.90 16.85 23.23
C SER A 386 1.69 17.30 24.07
N PRO A 387 1.88 17.95 25.24
CA PRO A 387 0.77 18.33 26.13
C PRO A 387 -0.32 19.17 25.45
N ASN A 388 0.04 19.96 24.44
CA ASN A 388 -0.88 20.89 23.76
C ASN A 388 -1.53 20.29 22.49
N ASN A 389 -1.20 19.05 22.12
CA ASN A 389 -1.67 18.44 20.87
C ASN A 389 -1.57 16.90 20.94
N MET A 390 -2.10 16.24 21.98
CA MET A 390 -2.06 14.77 22.05
C MET A 390 -2.90 14.16 20.92
N VAL A 391 -2.35 13.17 20.20
CA VAL A 391 -3.03 12.50 19.09
C VAL A 391 -2.84 10.98 19.20
N THR A 392 -3.90 10.22 19.00
CA THR A 392 -3.90 8.76 18.83
C THR A 392 -4.18 8.40 17.38
N TYR A 393 -3.67 7.24 16.93
CA TYR A 393 -4.26 6.53 15.80
C TYR A 393 -5.26 5.52 16.34
N ASN A 394 -6.55 5.70 16.04
CA ASN A 394 -7.62 4.96 16.69
C ASN A 394 -7.94 3.62 15.99
N GLN A 395 -7.59 3.51 14.71
CA GLN A 395 -7.70 2.29 13.91
C GLN A 395 -6.47 2.09 13.00
N ILE A 396 -6.34 0.89 12.43
CA ILE A 396 -5.37 0.61 11.38
C ILE A 396 -5.82 1.23 10.05
N SER A 397 -4.90 1.84 9.32
CA SER A 397 -5.20 2.56 8.09
C SER A 397 -5.13 1.66 6.86
N TYR A 398 -6.23 1.57 6.13
CA TYR A 398 -6.28 0.86 4.84
C TYR A 398 -5.62 1.67 3.69
N PHE A 399 -5.19 2.92 3.92
CA PHE A 399 -4.57 3.72 2.86
C PHE A 399 -3.26 3.13 2.38
N GLY A 400 -3.22 2.78 1.10
CA GLY A 400 -2.08 2.12 0.46
C GLY A 400 -1.89 0.67 0.91
N ARG A 401 -2.91 0.01 1.47
CA ARG A 401 -2.86 -1.43 1.71
C ARG A 401 -2.50 -2.18 0.43
N GLY A 402 -1.59 -3.15 0.53
CA GLY A 402 -0.94 -3.75 -0.62
C GLY A 402 0.38 -3.07 -1.02
N SER A 403 0.93 -2.18 -0.19
CA SER A 403 2.25 -1.54 -0.41
C SER A 403 3.43 -2.51 -0.17
N ILE A 404 3.44 -3.62 -0.90
CA ILE A 404 4.45 -4.69 -0.83
C ILE A 404 5.33 -4.79 -2.09
N GLY A 405 4.97 -4.10 -3.18
CA GLY A 405 5.75 -4.07 -4.43
C GLY A 405 7.00 -3.19 -4.43
N GLY A 406 7.34 -2.56 -3.31
CA GLY A 406 8.55 -1.74 -3.15
C GLY A 406 9.82 -2.56 -2.87
N ASN A 407 10.93 -1.88 -2.61
CA ASN A 407 12.21 -2.52 -2.30
C ASN A 407 12.28 -3.13 -0.89
N GLY A 408 11.41 -2.69 0.03
CA GLY A 408 11.37 -3.11 1.42
C GLY A 408 11.18 -4.61 1.65
N ILE A 409 10.12 -5.19 1.06
CA ILE A 409 9.82 -6.62 1.16
C ILE A 409 10.95 -7.51 0.62
N PRO A 410 11.53 -7.29 -0.57
CA PRO A 410 12.69 -8.08 -1.00
C PRO A 410 13.92 -7.85 -0.13
N ALA A 411 14.21 -6.61 0.30
CA ALA A 411 15.32 -6.35 1.22
C ALA A 411 15.16 -7.13 2.54
N GLY A 412 13.96 -7.09 3.14
CA GLY A 412 13.61 -7.83 4.34
C GLY A 412 13.70 -9.34 4.15
N TYR A 413 13.02 -9.90 3.15
CA TYR A 413 13.05 -11.34 2.87
C TYR A 413 14.47 -11.88 2.71
N TYR A 414 15.29 -11.24 1.87
CA TYR A 414 16.67 -11.69 1.63
C TYR A 414 17.57 -11.51 2.86
N TYR A 415 17.40 -10.45 3.65
CA TYR A 415 18.21 -10.20 4.83
C TYR A 415 17.82 -11.09 6.01
N TYR A 416 16.53 -11.14 6.39
CA TYR A 416 16.07 -11.98 7.50
C TYR A 416 16.35 -13.46 7.24
N LYS A 417 16.16 -13.95 6.01
CA LYS A 417 16.57 -15.31 5.62
C LYS A 417 18.07 -15.54 5.83
N ALA A 418 18.92 -14.58 5.42
CA ALA A 418 20.37 -14.68 5.60
C ALA A 418 20.80 -14.63 7.08
N SER A 419 20.04 -13.90 7.93
CA SER A 419 20.22 -13.84 9.38
C SER A 419 19.64 -15.05 10.13
N GLY A 420 19.11 -16.06 9.42
CA GLY A 420 18.67 -17.33 10.01
C GLY A 420 17.22 -17.37 10.50
N PHE A 421 16.40 -16.36 10.19
CA PHE A 421 14.97 -16.41 10.50
C PHE A 421 14.23 -17.40 9.58
N ASP A 422 13.38 -18.25 10.17
CA ASP A 422 12.53 -19.18 9.42
C ASP A 422 11.47 -18.41 8.62
N MET A 423 11.62 -18.39 7.29
CA MET A 423 10.69 -17.76 6.36
C MET A 423 9.57 -18.71 5.90
N GLU A 424 9.59 -19.99 6.26
CA GLU A 424 8.65 -20.99 5.79
C GLU A 424 7.54 -21.26 6.84
N THR A 425 7.92 -21.30 8.13
CA THR A 425 6.99 -21.54 9.25
C THR A 425 6.89 -20.35 10.22
N GLY A 426 5.90 -20.39 11.11
CA GLY A 426 5.70 -19.35 12.12
C GLY A 426 5.36 -17.96 11.56
N PRO A 427 5.58 -16.88 12.32
CA PRO A 427 5.09 -15.54 11.97
C PRO A 427 5.85 -14.88 10.82
N TYR A 428 7.13 -15.19 10.61
CA TYR A 428 7.91 -14.51 9.56
C TYR A 428 7.54 -14.97 8.14
N ARG A 429 6.80 -16.08 8.00
CA ARG A 429 6.27 -16.58 6.71
C ARG A 429 5.49 -15.54 5.92
N TYR A 430 4.82 -14.59 6.57
CA TYR A 430 4.07 -13.53 5.87
C TYR A 430 4.99 -12.62 5.03
N ILE A 431 6.27 -12.46 5.42
CA ILE A 431 7.27 -11.74 4.63
C ILE A 431 7.57 -12.49 3.34
N LYS A 432 7.69 -13.83 3.40
CA LYS A 432 7.83 -14.69 2.23
C LYS A 432 6.58 -14.67 1.34
N VAL A 433 5.37 -14.72 1.91
CA VAL A 433 4.13 -14.64 1.12
C VAL A 433 4.03 -13.30 0.38
N ALA A 434 4.35 -12.17 1.04
CA ALA A 434 4.40 -10.85 0.40
C ALA A 434 5.48 -10.75 -0.69
N PHE A 435 6.60 -11.44 -0.49
CA PHE A 435 7.66 -11.55 -1.49
C PHE A 435 7.19 -12.40 -2.68
N ASP A 436 6.58 -13.57 -2.47
CA ASP A 436 6.17 -14.44 -3.57
C ASP A 436 5.00 -13.83 -4.37
N SER A 437 4.03 -13.20 -3.71
CA SER A 437 2.86 -12.58 -4.36
C SER A 437 3.18 -11.36 -5.25
N THR A 438 4.40 -10.84 -5.16
CA THR A 438 4.88 -9.70 -5.98
C THR A 438 5.90 -10.12 -7.04
N ALA A 439 6.16 -11.42 -7.24
CA ALA A 439 7.30 -11.91 -8.01
C ALA A 439 7.41 -11.34 -9.43
N ALA A 440 6.31 -11.28 -10.19
CA ALA A 440 6.28 -10.76 -11.56
C ALA A 440 6.53 -9.24 -11.62
N ASP A 441 5.80 -8.45 -10.82
CA ASP A 441 5.97 -6.99 -10.77
C ASP A 441 7.35 -6.60 -10.25
N ARG A 442 7.86 -7.35 -9.26
CA ARG A 442 9.20 -7.17 -8.73
C ARG A 442 10.23 -7.41 -9.83
N GLU A 443 10.14 -8.49 -10.60
CA GLU A 443 11.09 -8.73 -11.68
C GLU A 443 11.05 -7.59 -12.71
N GLN A 444 9.86 -7.19 -13.17
CA GLN A 444 9.72 -6.07 -14.12
C GLN A 444 10.27 -4.76 -13.55
N THR A 445 10.04 -4.48 -12.26
CA THR A 445 10.49 -3.24 -11.58
C THR A 445 11.98 -3.23 -11.30
N ILE A 446 12.55 -4.37 -10.92
CA ILE A 446 13.99 -4.55 -10.73
C ILE A 446 14.71 -4.45 -12.08
N ARG A 447 14.37 -5.30 -13.06
CA ARG A 447 15.06 -5.37 -14.37
C ARG A 447 14.85 -4.15 -15.27
N SER A 448 13.89 -3.27 -14.96
CA SER A 448 13.74 -1.94 -15.61
C SER A 448 14.58 -0.84 -14.97
N GLY A 449 15.14 -1.04 -13.78
CA GLY A 449 15.82 0.01 -13.01
C GLY A 449 14.88 1.00 -12.32
N ARG A 450 13.55 0.81 -12.40
CA ARG A 450 12.57 1.67 -11.71
C ARG A 450 12.73 1.66 -10.18
N TYR A 451 13.39 0.63 -9.64
CA TYR A 451 13.75 0.54 -8.22
C TYR A 451 14.73 1.63 -7.73
N LEU A 452 15.39 2.37 -8.62
CA LEU A 452 16.42 3.37 -8.28
C LEU A 452 15.94 4.84 -8.45
N ASP A 453 15.19 5.15 -9.52
CA ASP A 453 14.81 6.54 -9.87
C ASP A 453 13.40 6.92 -9.33
N GLN A 454 13.17 6.68 -8.03
CA GLN A 454 11.90 6.97 -7.34
C GLN A 454 12.10 7.82 -6.09
N LEU A 455 11.30 8.89 -5.96
CA LEU A 455 11.49 9.97 -4.98
C LEU A 455 11.32 9.56 -3.50
N HIS A 456 10.67 8.43 -3.24
CA HIS A 456 10.40 7.87 -1.91
C HIS A 456 10.73 6.36 -1.84
N ASN A 457 11.72 5.90 -2.61
CA ASN A 457 12.12 4.50 -2.57
C ASN A 457 13.36 4.29 -1.70
N TYR A 458 13.25 3.41 -0.70
CA TYR A 458 14.27 3.11 0.30
C TYR A 458 14.92 1.75 0.03
N ALA A 459 16.02 1.42 0.71
CA ALA A 459 16.74 0.16 0.52
C ALA A 459 17.11 -0.21 -0.94
N PHE A 460 17.21 0.73 -1.89
CA PHE A 460 17.47 0.43 -3.31
C PHE A 460 18.81 -0.29 -3.55
N ASP A 461 19.75 -0.13 -2.63
CA ASP A 461 21.07 -0.73 -2.58
C ASP A 461 21.12 -2.00 -1.70
N PHE A 462 19.98 -2.56 -1.27
CA PHE A 462 19.95 -3.74 -0.40
C PHE A 462 20.87 -4.86 -0.90
N TRP A 463 20.83 -5.11 -2.21
CA TRP A 463 21.49 -6.18 -2.94
C TRP A 463 23.02 -6.12 -2.90
N ILE A 464 23.66 -4.94 -2.86
CA ILE A 464 25.13 -4.85 -2.81
C ILE A 464 25.72 -5.24 -1.45
N GLY A 465 24.88 -5.28 -0.40
CA GLY A 465 25.25 -5.70 0.95
C GLY A 465 24.65 -7.03 1.39
N LEU A 466 24.14 -7.85 0.47
CA LEU A 466 23.65 -9.19 0.81
C LEU A 466 24.82 -10.19 0.92
N PRO A 467 24.83 -11.08 1.92
CA PRO A 467 25.74 -12.22 1.95
C PRO A 467 25.32 -13.29 0.94
N ALA A 468 26.23 -14.21 0.61
CA ALA A 468 25.96 -15.26 -0.39
C ALA A 468 24.80 -16.20 0.01
N SER A 469 24.50 -16.34 1.30
CA SER A 469 23.39 -17.14 1.85
C SER A 469 22.00 -16.55 1.59
N ALA A 470 21.90 -15.28 1.19
CA ALA A 470 20.61 -14.61 1.00
C ALA A 470 19.75 -15.28 -0.09
N SER A 471 20.37 -15.76 -1.17
CA SER A 471 19.67 -16.39 -2.29
C SER A 471 20.26 -17.75 -2.63
N SER A 472 19.36 -18.71 -2.90
CA SER A 472 19.67 -20.06 -3.35
C SER A 472 19.43 -20.24 -4.87
N ALA A 473 19.30 -19.14 -5.61
CA ALA A 473 19.17 -19.18 -7.07
C ALA A 473 20.44 -19.78 -7.71
N ALA A 474 20.25 -20.63 -8.72
CA ALA A 474 21.36 -21.21 -9.48
C ALA A 474 22.05 -20.15 -10.36
N PRO A 475 23.34 -20.35 -10.72
CA PRO A 475 23.99 -19.59 -11.78
C PRO A 475 23.25 -19.72 -13.11
N ASP A 476 23.14 -18.60 -13.83
CA ASP A 476 22.46 -18.50 -15.12
C ASP A 476 23.36 -17.72 -16.10
N PRO A 477 24.14 -18.42 -16.95
CA PRO A 477 25.04 -17.79 -17.91
C PRO A 477 24.34 -16.85 -18.89
N GLU A 478 23.05 -17.06 -19.20
CA GLU A 478 22.29 -16.24 -20.15
C GLU A 478 21.87 -14.91 -19.50
N LYS A 479 21.45 -14.93 -18.22
CA LYS A 479 21.30 -13.70 -17.43
C LYS A 479 22.60 -12.93 -17.34
N ALA A 480 23.73 -13.60 -17.08
CA ALA A 480 25.05 -12.96 -17.02
C ALA A 480 25.41 -12.31 -18.36
N ARG A 481 25.30 -13.06 -19.47
CA ARG A 481 25.56 -12.59 -20.84
C ARG A 481 24.74 -11.35 -21.17
N ARG A 482 23.42 -11.39 -20.93
CA ARG A 482 22.52 -10.25 -21.15
C ARG A 482 22.91 -9.05 -20.28
N ALA A 483 23.13 -9.24 -18.98
CA ALA A 483 23.44 -8.16 -18.05
C ALA A 483 24.83 -7.54 -18.26
N LEU A 484 25.76 -8.25 -18.93
CA LEU A 484 27.13 -7.82 -19.21
C LEU A 484 27.40 -7.47 -20.68
N ALA A 485 26.40 -7.59 -21.56
CA ALA A 485 26.48 -7.18 -22.96
C ALA A 485 26.78 -5.69 -23.12
N GLN A 486 27.57 -5.29 -24.12
CA GLN A 486 27.92 -3.88 -24.39
C GLN A 486 26.65 -3.02 -24.52
N GLU A 487 25.68 -3.51 -25.29
CA GLU A 487 24.34 -2.94 -25.42
C GLU A 487 23.31 -3.89 -24.79
N LEU A 488 22.36 -3.35 -24.04
CA LEU A 488 21.26 -4.12 -23.47
C LEU A 488 20.15 -4.26 -24.52
N ALA A 489 19.74 -5.51 -24.79
CA ALA A 489 18.49 -5.79 -25.51
C ALA A 489 17.28 -5.13 -24.81
N PRO A 490 16.16 -4.87 -25.52
CA PRO A 490 14.91 -4.42 -24.93
C PRO A 490 14.52 -5.22 -23.68
N LEU A 491 13.79 -4.58 -22.74
CA LEU A 491 13.34 -5.28 -21.55
C LEU A 491 12.15 -6.17 -21.89
N GLU A 492 12.39 -7.47 -21.91
CA GLU A 492 11.36 -8.50 -21.94
C GLU A 492 11.37 -9.29 -20.63
N VAL A 493 10.18 -9.50 -20.08
CA VAL A 493 9.92 -10.32 -18.89
C VAL A 493 9.00 -11.45 -19.33
N THR A 494 9.52 -12.67 -19.31
CA THR A 494 8.82 -13.88 -19.73
C THR A 494 8.83 -14.90 -18.60
N ARG A 495 7.80 -15.74 -18.55
CA ARG A 495 7.68 -16.84 -17.60
C ARG A 495 7.22 -18.07 -18.36
N ASP A 496 8.00 -19.15 -18.23
CA ASP A 496 7.85 -20.38 -19.03
C ASP A 496 7.76 -20.13 -20.54
N GLY A 497 8.49 -19.13 -21.05
CA GLY A 497 8.51 -18.72 -22.46
C GLY A 497 7.41 -17.72 -22.87
N VAL A 498 6.43 -17.42 -22.00
CA VAL A 498 5.30 -16.51 -22.31
C VAL A 498 5.58 -15.11 -21.75
N PRO A 499 5.35 -14.01 -22.49
CA PRO A 499 5.45 -12.65 -21.95
C PRO A 499 4.47 -12.40 -20.81
N VAL A 500 4.94 -11.77 -19.73
CA VAL A 500 4.11 -11.37 -18.58
C VAL A 500 3.74 -9.90 -18.69
N ASP A 501 2.46 -9.60 -18.95
CA ASP A 501 1.92 -8.23 -18.99
C ASP A 501 1.57 -7.67 -17.59
N GLY A 502 1.54 -8.53 -16.57
CA GLY A 502 1.28 -8.16 -15.18
C GLY A 502 -0.21 -8.12 -14.81
N ARG A 503 -1.12 -8.59 -15.67
CA ARG A 503 -2.57 -8.65 -15.42
C ARG A 503 -3.06 -10.07 -15.09
N GLN A 504 -2.22 -11.09 -15.26
CA GLN A 504 -2.53 -12.50 -14.99
C GLN A 504 -2.74 -12.76 -13.49
N PHE A 505 -3.84 -13.41 -13.11
CA PHE A 505 -4.12 -13.81 -11.73
C PHE A 505 -3.10 -14.81 -11.20
N GLU A 506 -2.54 -15.70 -12.04
CA GLU A 506 -1.49 -16.66 -11.62
C GLU A 506 -0.22 -15.99 -11.05
N HIS A 507 -0.07 -14.68 -11.21
CA HIS A 507 1.04 -13.89 -10.68
C HIS A 507 0.60 -12.74 -9.76
N LYS A 508 -0.71 -12.59 -9.50
CA LYS A 508 -1.33 -11.42 -8.83
C LYS A 508 -2.41 -11.81 -7.82
N TYR A 509 -2.14 -12.83 -7.00
CA TYR A 509 -3.08 -13.30 -5.99
C TYR A 509 -2.40 -13.74 -4.70
N VAL A 510 -3.18 -13.81 -3.61
CA VAL A 510 -2.82 -14.46 -2.35
C VAL A 510 -3.94 -15.42 -1.93
N ASP A 511 -3.59 -16.66 -1.62
CA ASP A 511 -4.48 -17.62 -0.95
C ASP A 511 -4.36 -17.45 0.56
N LEU A 512 -5.27 -16.67 1.14
CA LEU A 512 -5.28 -16.36 2.57
C LEU A 512 -5.45 -17.61 3.45
N SER A 513 -6.19 -18.64 3.01
CA SER A 513 -6.39 -19.83 3.85
C SER A 513 -5.21 -20.79 3.80
N ALA A 514 -4.53 -20.90 2.66
CA ALA A 514 -3.30 -21.70 2.54
C ALA A 514 -2.14 -21.13 3.40
N HIS A 515 -2.19 -19.84 3.73
CA HIS A 515 -1.17 -19.17 4.54
C HIS A 515 -1.64 -18.78 5.96
N ALA A 516 -2.91 -19.03 6.30
CA ALA A 516 -3.45 -18.68 7.61
C ALA A 516 -2.81 -19.49 8.75
N MET A 517 -2.68 -18.84 9.91
CA MET A 517 -2.35 -19.44 11.20
C MET A 517 -3.53 -19.34 12.19
N PRO A 518 -3.55 -20.15 13.27
CA PRO A 518 -4.57 -20.03 14.31
C PRO A 518 -4.65 -18.61 14.89
N GLY A 519 -5.86 -18.05 14.94
CA GLY A 519 -6.10 -16.67 15.40
C GLY A 519 -5.99 -15.59 14.32
N ASP A 520 -5.69 -15.94 13.08
CA ASP A 520 -5.72 -14.99 11.97
C ASP A 520 -7.15 -14.53 11.64
N VAL A 521 -7.31 -13.21 11.48
CA VAL A 521 -8.55 -12.61 10.97
C VAL A 521 -8.41 -12.46 9.46
N TYR A 522 -9.28 -13.10 8.68
CA TYR A 522 -9.36 -12.97 7.23
C TYR A 522 -10.73 -13.48 6.73
N PRO A 523 -11.19 -13.06 5.54
CA PRO A 523 -12.51 -13.42 5.04
C PRO A 523 -12.53 -14.78 4.31
N GLY A 524 -12.10 -15.84 4.99
CA GLY A 524 -12.12 -17.21 4.48
C GLY A 524 -12.19 -18.22 5.63
N ARG A 525 -11.93 -19.50 5.35
CA ARG A 525 -12.08 -20.56 6.36
C ARG A 525 -10.88 -21.50 6.42
N PRO A 526 -10.56 -22.11 7.59
CA PRO A 526 -9.49 -23.11 7.69
C PRO A 526 -9.75 -24.41 6.92
N ASP A 527 -11.01 -24.73 6.61
CA ASP A 527 -11.44 -25.92 5.85
C ASP A 527 -11.55 -25.68 4.34
N ASP A 528 -11.22 -24.47 3.86
CA ASP A 528 -11.26 -24.14 2.44
C ASP A 528 -10.20 -24.92 1.62
N ALA A 529 -10.56 -25.35 0.41
CA ALA A 529 -9.61 -25.95 -0.51
C ALA A 529 -8.58 -24.93 -1.03
N PRO A 530 -7.27 -25.27 -1.09
CA PRO A 530 -6.25 -24.40 -1.68
C PRO A 530 -6.56 -24.03 -3.13
N LEU A 531 -6.33 -22.76 -3.48
CA LEU A 531 -6.34 -22.27 -4.85
C LEU A 531 -5.20 -22.92 -5.64
N LYS A 532 -5.44 -23.21 -6.92
CA LYS A 532 -4.46 -23.89 -7.78
C LYS A 532 -4.15 -23.05 -9.02
N VAL A 533 -2.87 -22.77 -9.25
CA VAL A 533 -2.42 -22.33 -10.57
C VAL A 533 -2.40 -23.53 -11.51
N LEU A 534 -3.06 -23.41 -12.65
CA LEU A 534 -3.15 -24.41 -13.71
C LEU A 534 -2.92 -23.73 -15.06
N LYS A 535 -2.67 -24.49 -16.13
CA LYS A 535 -2.57 -23.97 -17.50
C LYS A 535 -3.48 -24.74 -18.45
N ASP A 536 -4.04 -24.04 -19.43
CA ASP A 536 -4.71 -24.64 -20.59
C ASP A 536 -3.66 -25.09 -21.63
N THR A 537 -4.10 -25.85 -22.64
CA THR A 537 -3.21 -26.42 -23.68
C THR A 537 -2.54 -25.38 -24.58
N ASP A 538 -3.04 -24.15 -24.60
CA ASP A 538 -2.46 -23.00 -25.30
C ASP A 538 -1.40 -22.25 -24.46
N GLY A 539 -1.18 -22.67 -23.21
CA GLY A 539 -0.28 -22.04 -22.25
C GLY A 539 -0.93 -20.96 -21.38
N THR A 540 -2.22 -20.64 -21.55
CA THR A 540 -2.95 -19.69 -20.69
C THR A 540 -2.94 -20.19 -19.24
N GLY A 541 -2.23 -19.49 -18.36
CA GLY A 541 -2.24 -19.76 -16.93
C GLY A 541 -3.42 -19.11 -16.21
N TYR A 542 -4.00 -19.82 -15.24
CA TYR A 542 -5.18 -19.37 -14.50
C TYR A 542 -5.19 -19.89 -13.05
N VAL A 543 -5.87 -19.16 -12.18
CA VAL A 543 -6.13 -19.57 -10.79
C VAL A 543 -7.50 -20.25 -10.72
N ARG A 544 -7.52 -21.54 -10.41
CA ARG A 544 -8.72 -22.33 -10.13
C ARG A 544 -9.12 -22.22 -8.66
N MET A 545 -10.36 -21.80 -8.44
CA MET A 545 -11.06 -21.85 -7.16
C MET A 545 -12.12 -22.97 -7.19
N THR A 546 -12.06 -23.87 -6.20
CA THR A 546 -13.05 -24.95 -6.04
C THR A 546 -14.04 -24.59 -4.94
N LEU A 547 -15.33 -24.66 -5.23
CA LEU A 547 -16.44 -24.22 -4.37
C LEU A 547 -17.25 -25.41 -3.88
N GLY A 548 -17.39 -25.52 -2.55
CA GLY A 548 -18.22 -26.53 -1.88
C GLY A 548 -19.65 -26.03 -1.68
N LYS A 549 -20.10 -25.99 -0.43
CA LYS A 549 -21.37 -25.32 -0.03
C LYS A 549 -21.16 -23.90 0.51
N ASN A 550 -19.95 -23.58 0.95
CA ASN A 550 -19.60 -22.29 1.54
C ASN A 550 -18.99 -21.35 0.48
N PRO A 551 -19.10 -20.02 0.66
CA PRO A 551 -18.31 -19.06 -0.11
C PRO A 551 -16.81 -19.23 0.14
N ARG A 552 -15.99 -18.92 -0.87
CA ARG A 552 -14.52 -18.95 -0.84
C ARG A 552 -13.97 -17.63 -1.35
N THR A 553 -12.89 -17.14 -0.75
CA THR A 553 -12.26 -15.87 -1.12
C THR A 553 -10.87 -16.08 -1.73
N MET A 554 -10.53 -15.27 -2.73
CA MET A 554 -9.18 -15.00 -3.20
C MET A 554 -8.89 -13.52 -2.98
N LEU A 555 -7.68 -13.16 -2.51
CA LEU A 555 -7.21 -11.78 -2.63
C LEU A 555 -6.54 -11.60 -4.00
N ALA A 556 -6.96 -10.59 -4.73
CA ALA A 556 -6.33 -10.12 -5.96
C ALA A 556 -5.44 -8.91 -5.65
N THR A 557 -4.16 -8.98 -6.04
CA THR A 557 -3.16 -7.92 -5.87
C THR A 557 -2.90 -7.22 -7.21
N THR A 558 -3.97 -6.77 -7.86
CA THR A 558 -3.95 -6.14 -9.19
C THR A 558 -4.98 -5.03 -9.28
N ARG A 559 -4.78 -4.12 -10.24
CA ARG A 559 -5.70 -3.02 -10.49
C ARG A 559 -6.95 -3.51 -11.20
N PHE A 560 -8.11 -3.00 -10.79
CA PHE A 560 -9.37 -3.12 -11.52
C PHE A 560 -9.79 -1.73 -11.98
N PRO A 561 -9.40 -1.30 -13.20
CA PRO A 561 -9.95 -0.10 -13.80
C PRO A 561 -11.46 -0.23 -13.97
N GLN A 562 -12.20 0.86 -13.77
CA GLN A 562 -13.63 0.89 -14.04
C GLN A 562 -13.91 0.53 -15.51
N GLY A 563 -14.83 -0.41 -15.75
CA GLY A 563 -15.17 -0.92 -17.08
C GLY A 563 -14.24 -2.03 -17.59
N ALA A 564 -13.25 -2.47 -16.81
CA ALA A 564 -12.41 -3.61 -17.18
C ALA A 564 -13.20 -4.93 -17.20
N GLY A 565 -12.74 -5.88 -18.00
CA GLY A 565 -13.28 -7.22 -18.05
C GLY A 565 -12.51 -8.15 -17.11
N LEU A 566 -13.21 -8.92 -16.28
CA LEU A 566 -12.61 -10.05 -15.58
C LEU A 566 -12.75 -11.28 -16.47
N ARG A 567 -11.63 -11.78 -17.04
CA ARG A 567 -11.62 -12.98 -17.88
C ARG A 567 -11.65 -14.22 -16.99
N LEU A 568 -12.80 -14.90 -17.00
CA LEU A 568 -13.08 -16.06 -16.17
C LEU A 568 -13.84 -17.16 -16.93
N ARG A 569 -13.92 -18.34 -16.33
CA ARG A 569 -14.89 -19.38 -16.70
C ARG A 569 -15.41 -20.07 -15.45
N SER A 570 -16.68 -20.49 -15.48
CA SER A 570 -17.33 -21.23 -14.40
C SER A 570 -18.05 -22.46 -14.91
N SER A 571 -18.10 -23.52 -14.10
CA SER A 571 -18.77 -24.80 -14.39
C SER A 571 -20.20 -24.89 -13.87
N SER A 572 -20.70 -23.83 -13.22
CA SER A 572 -22.03 -23.76 -12.61
C SER A 572 -22.39 -22.29 -12.37
N PHE A 573 -23.57 -22.01 -11.83
CA PHE A 573 -23.97 -20.65 -11.48
C PHE A 573 -23.29 -20.19 -10.18
N VAL A 574 -22.51 -19.11 -10.26
CA VAL A 574 -21.68 -18.57 -9.16
C VAL A 574 -21.93 -17.08 -9.00
N LYS A 575 -22.00 -16.61 -7.76
CA LYS A 575 -22.04 -15.18 -7.41
C LYS A 575 -20.66 -14.71 -6.97
N LEU A 576 -20.17 -13.62 -7.55
CA LEU A 576 -18.98 -12.92 -7.12
C LEU A 576 -19.37 -11.67 -6.33
N ASN A 577 -18.80 -11.51 -5.14
CA ASN A 577 -18.79 -10.27 -4.38
C ASN A 577 -17.36 -9.72 -4.38
N PHE A 578 -17.22 -8.41 -4.55
CA PHE A 578 -15.94 -7.71 -4.51
C PHE A 578 -15.88 -6.82 -3.27
N TYR A 579 -14.82 -6.92 -2.48
CA TYR A 579 -14.61 -6.12 -1.27
C TYR A 579 -13.25 -5.42 -1.30
N LEU A 580 -13.18 -4.25 -0.69
CA LEU A 580 -11.94 -3.46 -0.54
C LEU A 580 -11.33 -3.58 0.87
N ASP A 581 -11.89 -4.44 1.72
CA ASP A 581 -11.53 -4.60 3.13
C ASP A 581 -11.75 -6.06 3.56
N GLU A 582 -11.02 -6.52 4.59
CA GLU A 582 -11.23 -7.84 5.20
C GLU A 582 -12.50 -7.90 6.05
N ASP A 583 -12.91 -6.77 6.62
CA ASP A 583 -14.16 -6.64 7.37
C ASP A 583 -15.31 -6.34 6.39
N TYR A 584 -15.91 -7.41 5.89
CA TYR A 584 -17.04 -7.33 4.97
C TYR A 584 -18.28 -6.68 5.58
N ALA A 585 -18.42 -6.65 6.91
CA ALA A 585 -19.52 -5.96 7.58
C ALA A 585 -19.30 -4.43 7.61
N ARG A 586 -18.04 -3.98 7.64
CA ARG A 586 -17.67 -2.55 7.72
C ARG A 586 -18.03 -1.75 6.47
N ARG A 587 -17.96 -2.34 5.28
CA ARG A 587 -18.21 -1.63 3.99
C ARG A 587 -19.19 -2.30 3.05
N GLY A 588 -19.53 -3.58 3.27
CA GLY A 588 -20.29 -4.36 2.30
C GLY A 588 -19.51 -4.63 1.00
N SER A 589 -20.18 -5.28 0.06
CA SER A 589 -19.63 -5.53 -1.29
C SER A 589 -19.69 -4.25 -2.12
N VAL A 590 -18.60 -3.89 -2.80
CA VAL A 590 -18.58 -2.76 -3.74
C VAL A 590 -19.15 -3.12 -5.12
N GLN A 591 -19.22 -4.42 -5.45
CA GLN A 591 -19.90 -4.90 -6.65
C GLN A 591 -20.37 -6.36 -6.47
N GLU A 592 -21.57 -6.68 -6.94
CA GLU A 592 -22.05 -8.06 -7.09
C GLU A 592 -22.11 -8.43 -8.58
N ILE A 593 -21.62 -9.62 -8.96
CA ILE A 593 -21.68 -10.14 -10.33
C ILE A 593 -22.17 -11.58 -10.31
N TYR A 594 -23.16 -11.90 -11.15
CA TYR A 594 -23.65 -13.27 -11.34
C TYR A 594 -23.03 -13.90 -12.59
N VAL A 595 -22.30 -15.00 -12.41
CA VAL A 595 -21.55 -15.72 -13.45
C VAL A 595 -22.27 -17.05 -13.76
N PRO A 596 -22.82 -17.24 -14.97
CA PRO A 596 -23.44 -18.50 -15.38
C PRO A 596 -22.42 -19.62 -15.64
N ASP A 597 -22.93 -20.84 -15.80
CA ASP A 597 -22.15 -21.91 -16.43
C ASP A 597 -21.71 -21.46 -17.83
N THR A 598 -20.39 -21.37 -17.99
CA THR A 598 -19.72 -20.95 -19.22
C THR A 598 -19.42 -22.11 -20.17
N LYS A 599 -19.74 -23.36 -19.76
CA LYS A 599 -19.48 -24.58 -20.52
C LYS A 599 -18.01 -24.81 -20.87
N GLY A 600 -17.11 -24.26 -20.05
CA GLY A 600 -15.65 -24.30 -20.24
C GLY A 600 -15.06 -23.12 -21.02
N GLU A 601 -15.90 -22.28 -21.62
CA GLU A 601 -15.46 -21.17 -22.47
C GLU A 601 -15.08 -19.90 -21.68
N TRP A 602 -13.93 -19.31 -22.01
CA TRP A 602 -13.50 -18.05 -21.42
C TRP A 602 -14.48 -16.93 -21.75
N SER A 603 -14.93 -16.22 -20.72
CA SER A 603 -15.89 -15.11 -20.82
C SER A 603 -15.43 -13.92 -19.98
N ASN A 604 -15.69 -12.71 -20.45
CA ASN A 604 -15.41 -11.47 -19.72
C ASN A 604 -16.67 -11.01 -18.98
N VAL A 605 -16.57 -10.74 -17.68
CA VAL A 605 -17.62 -10.03 -16.93
C VAL A 605 -17.14 -8.64 -16.56
N VAL A 606 -17.99 -7.62 -16.70
CA VAL A 606 -17.58 -6.22 -16.53
C VAL A 606 -17.50 -5.85 -15.05
N VAL A 607 -16.32 -5.37 -14.65
CA VAL A 607 -16.03 -4.83 -13.32
C VAL A 607 -16.22 -3.31 -13.35
N ASP A 608 -17.13 -2.80 -12.52
CA ASP A 608 -17.57 -1.40 -12.50
C ASP A 608 -17.34 -0.80 -11.10
N MET A 609 -16.08 -0.86 -10.67
CA MET A 609 -15.57 -0.30 -9.41
C MET A 609 -14.19 0.31 -9.66
N ASP A 610 -13.80 1.33 -8.88
CA ASP A 610 -12.42 1.87 -8.86
C ASP A 610 -11.56 1.09 -7.86
N GLY A 611 -11.29 -0.18 -8.18
CA GLY A 611 -10.50 -1.09 -7.34
C GLY A 611 -9.00 -0.84 -7.52
N ARG A 612 -8.35 -0.21 -6.55
CA ARG A 612 -6.90 0.07 -6.60
C ARG A 612 -6.10 -1.04 -5.91
N ASP A 613 -5.44 -1.85 -6.74
CA ASP A 613 -4.33 -2.76 -6.47
C ASP A 613 -4.52 -3.85 -5.38
N PHE A 614 -5.69 -3.87 -4.73
CA PHE A 614 -5.98 -4.72 -3.58
C PHE A 614 -7.49 -4.98 -3.46
N VAL A 615 -7.95 -6.17 -3.83
CA VAL A 615 -9.39 -6.51 -3.86
C VAL A 615 -9.62 -7.96 -3.42
N TYR A 616 -10.54 -8.17 -2.50
CA TYR A 616 -11.02 -9.52 -2.16
C TYR A 616 -12.15 -9.92 -3.09
N ILE A 617 -12.01 -11.05 -3.77
CA ILE A 617 -13.03 -11.66 -4.64
C ILE A 617 -13.58 -12.87 -3.91
N GLN A 618 -14.81 -12.77 -3.38
CA GLN A 618 -15.51 -13.88 -2.78
C GLN A 618 -16.47 -14.52 -3.80
N ALA A 619 -16.28 -15.80 -4.09
CA ALA A 619 -17.19 -16.58 -4.92
C ALA A 619 -18.12 -17.44 -4.06
N THR A 620 -19.42 -17.38 -4.35
CA THR A 620 -20.47 -18.18 -3.70
C THR A 620 -21.15 -19.08 -4.73
N PRO A 621 -21.13 -20.40 -4.57
CA PRO A 621 -21.87 -21.31 -5.45
C PRO A 621 -23.40 -21.15 -5.24
N LEU A 622 -24.16 -21.06 -6.33
CA LEU A 622 -25.63 -20.93 -6.28
C LEU A 622 -26.37 -22.22 -6.70
N GLN A 623 -25.72 -23.12 -7.43
CA GLN A 623 -26.31 -24.38 -7.91
C GLN A 623 -25.38 -25.58 -7.65
N GLY A 624 -25.18 -25.87 -6.36
CA GLY A 624 -24.29 -26.96 -5.91
C GLY A 624 -22.81 -26.64 -6.07
N ALA A 625 -21.95 -27.67 -5.92
CA ALA A 625 -20.50 -27.50 -6.02
C ALA A 625 -20.09 -26.98 -7.42
N ALA A 626 -19.06 -26.16 -7.47
CA ALA A 626 -18.63 -25.48 -8.69
C ALA A 626 -17.11 -25.30 -8.75
N THR A 627 -16.56 -25.14 -9.95
CA THR A 627 -15.23 -24.58 -10.15
C THR A 627 -15.36 -23.26 -10.90
N ILE A 628 -14.55 -22.28 -10.50
CA ILE A 628 -14.38 -21.03 -11.23
C ILE A 628 -12.89 -20.75 -11.41
N ASP A 629 -12.51 -20.43 -12.64
CA ASP A 629 -11.14 -20.16 -13.06
C ASP A 629 -11.00 -18.68 -13.42
N PHE A 630 -9.93 -18.04 -12.94
CA PHE A 630 -9.59 -16.64 -13.22
C PHE A 630 -8.28 -16.57 -14.01
N ASP A 631 -8.28 -16.00 -15.21
CA ASP A 631 -7.07 -15.82 -16.05
C ASP A 631 -6.46 -14.43 -15.84
N ARG A 632 -7.16 -13.35 -16.24
CA ARG A 632 -6.63 -11.97 -16.14
C ARG A 632 -7.69 -10.90 -15.96
N VAL A 633 -7.24 -9.71 -15.57
CA VAL A 633 -7.99 -8.46 -15.77
C VAL A 633 -7.69 -7.95 -17.18
N GLU A 634 -8.73 -7.87 -18.01
CA GLU A 634 -8.67 -7.39 -19.38
C GLU A 634 -9.06 -5.91 -19.45
N THR A 635 -8.29 -5.12 -20.20
CA THR A 635 -8.54 -3.68 -20.38
C THR A 635 -8.56 -3.26 -21.83
N GLU A 636 -8.27 -4.16 -22.78
CA GLU A 636 -8.34 -3.83 -24.20
C GLU A 636 -9.81 -3.66 -24.64
N PRO A 637 -10.22 -2.49 -25.15
CA PRO A 637 -11.63 -2.22 -25.48
C PRO A 637 -12.24 -3.16 -26.55
N SER A 638 -11.39 -3.80 -27.35
CA SER A 638 -11.79 -4.83 -28.33
C SER A 638 -12.19 -6.16 -27.67
N ALA A 639 -11.63 -6.46 -26.49
CA ALA A 639 -11.89 -7.68 -25.73
C ALA A 639 -13.00 -7.50 -24.68
N VAL A 640 -13.19 -6.28 -24.15
CA VAL A 640 -14.26 -5.95 -23.20
C VAL A 640 -15.34 -5.12 -23.88
N ARG A 641 -16.44 -5.76 -24.26
CA ARG A 641 -17.52 -5.12 -25.03
C ARG A 641 -18.61 -4.60 -24.09
N SER A 642 -18.87 -3.30 -24.11
CA SER A 642 -19.94 -2.71 -23.30
C SER A 642 -21.31 -3.32 -23.64
N ILE A 643 -22.06 -3.72 -22.61
CA ILE A 643 -23.44 -4.21 -22.72
C ILE A 643 -24.34 -3.38 -21.80
N THR A 644 -25.24 -2.62 -22.38
CA THR A 644 -26.33 -1.94 -21.68
C THR A 644 -27.52 -2.88 -21.64
N LEU A 645 -27.88 -3.38 -20.46
CA LEU A 645 -29.06 -4.21 -20.22
C LEU A 645 -30.07 -3.38 -19.40
N GLY A 646 -31.33 -3.39 -19.83
CA GLY A 646 -32.36 -2.38 -19.54
C GLY A 646 -32.85 -2.26 -18.09
N ALA A 647 -31.96 -1.80 -17.20
CA ALA A 647 -32.28 -1.10 -15.96
C ALA A 647 -31.04 -0.33 -15.48
N ALA A 648 -31.23 0.81 -14.82
CA ALA A 648 -30.12 1.64 -14.31
C ALA A 648 -29.48 1.11 -13.01
N GLY A 649 -29.48 -0.22 -12.80
CA GLY A 649 -29.01 -0.88 -11.58
C GLY A 649 -28.64 -2.35 -11.79
N GLN A 650 -28.24 -3.03 -10.72
CA GLN A 650 -27.83 -4.46 -10.76
C GLN A 650 -29.02 -5.44 -10.64
N ASN A 651 -30.16 -4.99 -10.10
CA ASN A 651 -31.37 -5.78 -9.92
C ASN A 651 -32.60 -5.03 -10.49
N VAL A 652 -33.63 -5.76 -10.88
CA VAL A 652 -34.97 -5.24 -11.23
C VAL A 652 -36.02 -5.90 -10.32
N SER A 653 -36.95 -5.11 -9.80
CA SER A 653 -38.08 -5.62 -9.01
C SER A 653 -39.40 -5.44 -9.76
N ILE A 654 -40.13 -6.53 -10.00
CA ILE A 654 -41.39 -6.57 -10.76
C ILE A 654 -42.53 -7.10 -9.86
N PRO A 655 -43.50 -6.27 -9.45
CA PRO A 655 -44.70 -6.75 -8.78
C PRO A 655 -45.69 -7.32 -9.81
N THR A 656 -46.38 -8.40 -9.44
CA THR A 656 -47.48 -9.00 -10.21
C THR A 656 -48.46 -9.72 -9.26
N PHE A 657 -49.48 -10.38 -9.79
CA PHE A 657 -50.45 -11.15 -9.02
C PHE A 657 -50.90 -12.42 -9.74
N VAL A 658 -51.54 -13.34 -9.01
CA VAL A 658 -52.10 -14.58 -9.55
C VAL A 658 -53.06 -14.29 -10.71
N GLY A 659 -52.90 -14.99 -11.83
CA GLY A 659 -53.72 -14.81 -13.03
C GLY A 659 -53.41 -13.56 -13.87
N ASN A 660 -52.51 -12.67 -13.43
CA ASN A 660 -52.05 -11.57 -14.26
C ASN A 660 -51.16 -12.08 -15.40
N ASN A 661 -51.40 -11.61 -16.63
CA ASN A 661 -50.51 -11.88 -17.75
C ASN A 661 -49.33 -10.89 -17.72
N LEU A 662 -48.28 -11.23 -16.97
CA LEU A 662 -47.07 -10.44 -16.90
C LEU A 662 -46.33 -10.53 -18.24
N ARG A 663 -46.15 -9.39 -18.90
CA ARG A 663 -45.29 -9.25 -20.08
C ARG A 663 -44.28 -8.13 -19.87
N HIS A 664 -42.98 -8.47 -19.83
CA HIS A 664 -41.90 -7.50 -19.62
C HIS A 664 -40.83 -7.64 -20.70
N VAL A 665 -40.28 -6.53 -21.20
CA VAL A 665 -39.29 -6.51 -22.29
C VAL A 665 -37.95 -6.00 -21.78
N PHE A 666 -36.96 -6.88 -21.73
CA PHE A 666 -35.59 -6.52 -21.38
C PHE A 666 -34.84 -6.10 -22.65
N THR A 667 -34.53 -4.82 -22.78
CA THR A 667 -33.71 -4.30 -23.87
C THR A 667 -32.23 -4.51 -23.57
N ALA A 668 -31.47 -4.99 -24.56
CA ALA A 668 -30.04 -5.18 -24.44
C ALA A 668 -29.33 -4.64 -25.69
N THR A 669 -28.35 -3.77 -25.51
CA THR A 669 -27.58 -3.16 -26.60
C THR A 669 -26.08 -3.23 -26.34
N SER A 670 -25.32 -3.31 -27.43
CA SER A 670 -23.86 -3.21 -27.45
C SER A 670 -23.49 -2.27 -28.59
N GLY A 671 -22.38 -1.52 -28.45
CA GLY A 671 -22.05 -0.44 -29.39
C GLY A 671 -21.67 -0.91 -30.81
N THR A 672 -21.34 -2.19 -30.97
CA THR A 672 -20.70 -2.74 -32.19
C THR A 672 -21.28 -4.06 -32.69
N ASP A 673 -22.14 -4.74 -31.91
CA ASP A 673 -22.46 -6.15 -32.15
C ASP A 673 -23.90 -6.53 -31.77
N THR A 674 -24.39 -7.63 -32.36
CA THR A 674 -25.63 -8.28 -31.95
C THR A 674 -25.51 -8.83 -30.53
N VAL A 675 -26.45 -8.46 -29.66
CA VAL A 675 -26.56 -9.01 -28.30
C VAL A 675 -27.51 -10.20 -28.30
N THR A 676 -27.10 -11.29 -27.65
CA THR A 676 -27.97 -12.45 -27.40
C THR A 676 -28.42 -12.46 -25.95
N CYS A 677 -29.73 -12.59 -25.72
CA CYS A 677 -30.32 -12.63 -24.39
C CYS A 677 -30.84 -14.03 -24.05
N THR A 678 -30.67 -14.46 -22.81
CA THR A 678 -31.19 -15.73 -22.27
C THR A 678 -31.64 -15.53 -20.82
N ALA A 679 -32.44 -16.46 -20.29
CA ALA A 679 -32.92 -16.42 -18.91
C ALA A 679 -32.55 -17.70 -18.14
N LEU A 680 -32.31 -17.55 -16.84
CA LEU A 680 -32.03 -18.64 -15.89
C LEU A 680 -33.01 -18.54 -14.71
N ASN A 681 -33.38 -19.70 -14.16
CA ASN A 681 -34.32 -19.84 -13.03
C ASN A 681 -35.73 -19.27 -13.31
N LEU A 682 -36.25 -19.52 -14.52
CA LEU A 682 -37.64 -19.18 -14.87
C LEU A 682 -38.64 -19.94 -13.96
N PRO A 683 -39.65 -19.26 -13.39
CA PRO A 683 -40.77 -19.93 -12.74
C PRO A 683 -41.50 -20.90 -13.68
N ALA A 684 -42.14 -21.94 -13.13
CA ALA A 684 -42.93 -22.88 -13.94
C ALA A 684 -44.03 -22.13 -14.74
N GLY A 685 -44.09 -22.38 -16.05
CA GLY A 685 -45.02 -21.70 -16.96
C GLY A 685 -44.62 -20.27 -17.35
N ALA A 686 -43.43 -19.79 -16.96
CA ALA A 686 -42.84 -18.57 -17.51
C ALA A 686 -42.02 -18.88 -18.76
N GLU A 687 -42.11 -18.03 -19.77
CA GLU A 687 -41.37 -18.12 -21.03
C GLU A 687 -40.50 -16.88 -21.24
N PHE A 688 -39.31 -17.06 -21.82
CA PHE A 688 -38.44 -15.95 -22.22
C PHE A 688 -38.02 -16.09 -23.68
N VAL A 689 -38.42 -15.11 -24.50
CA VAL A 689 -38.14 -15.09 -25.95
C VAL A 689 -36.85 -14.33 -26.21
N SER A 690 -35.74 -15.06 -26.40
CA SER A 690 -34.39 -14.52 -26.63
C SER A 690 -34.31 -13.46 -27.73
N ALA A 691 -35.05 -13.63 -28.83
CA ALA A 691 -35.02 -12.72 -29.97
C ALA A 691 -35.64 -11.34 -29.71
N THR A 692 -36.52 -11.23 -28.71
CA THR A 692 -37.24 -9.97 -28.37
C THR A 692 -36.98 -9.51 -26.93
N GLY A 693 -36.17 -10.25 -26.16
CA GLY A 693 -35.96 -10.01 -24.73
C GLY A 693 -37.24 -10.08 -23.89
N THR A 694 -38.30 -10.72 -24.39
CA THR A 694 -39.63 -10.69 -23.75
C THR A 694 -39.81 -11.83 -22.77
N LEU A 695 -40.00 -11.51 -21.49
CA LEU A 695 -40.53 -12.40 -20.46
C LEU A 695 -42.05 -12.37 -20.50
N SER A 696 -42.69 -13.54 -20.55
CA SER A 696 -44.15 -13.73 -20.46
C SER A 696 -44.47 -14.75 -19.37
N TRP A 697 -45.40 -14.45 -18.47
CA TRP A 697 -45.78 -15.38 -17.39
C TRP A 697 -47.19 -15.09 -16.85
N THR A 698 -47.97 -16.14 -16.59
CA THR A 698 -49.24 -16.05 -15.84
C THR A 698 -49.11 -16.87 -14.54
N PRO A 699 -48.87 -16.23 -13.39
CA PRO A 699 -48.65 -16.96 -12.13
C PRO A 699 -49.91 -17.69 -11.65
N SER A 700 -49.75 -18.92 -11.17
CA SER A 700 -50.80 -19.69 -10.49
C SER A 700 -50.86 -19.39 -8.99
N ALA A 701 -51.94 -19.79 -8.31
CA ALA A 701 -52.13 -19.55 -6.88
C ALA A 701 -51.03 -20.20 -6.00
N GLN A 702 -50.46 -21.30 -6.47
CA GLN A 702 -49.34 -22.03 -5.87
C GLN A 702 -48.01 -21.28 -6.00
N GLN A 703 -47.94 -20.28 -6.88
CA GLN A 703 -46.76 -19.46 -7.14
C GLN A 703 -46.82 -18.08 -6.47
N LYS A 704 -47.73 -17.87 -5.51
CA LYS A 704 -47.74 -16.67 -4.66
C LYS A 704 -46.46 -16.59 -3.82
N GLY A 705 -45.84 -15.42 -3.75
CA GLY A 705 -44.59 -15.17 -3.03
C GLY A 705 -43.49 -14.57 -3.91
N ASP A 706 -42.26 -14.60 -3.41
CA ASP A 706 -41.09 -14.03 -4.08
C ASP A 706 -40.38 -15.06 -4.97
N HIS A 707 -40.04 -14.66 -6.19
CA HIS A 707 -39.29 -15.43 -7.18
C HIS A 707 -38.07 -14.65 -7.63
N VAL A 708 -36.99 -15.34 -8.00
CA VAL A 708 -35.76 -14.72 -8.50
C VAL A 708 -35.37 -15.39 -9.80
N LEU A 709 -35.25 -14.62 -10.88
CA LEU A 709 -34.71 -15.09 -12.16
C LEU A 709 -33.55 -14.19 -12.59
N TYR A 710 -32.80 -14.63 -13.60
CA TYR A 710 -31.63 -13.90 -14.09
C TYR A 710 -31.69 -13.76 -15.60
N ILE A 711 -31.51 -12.54 -16.11
CA ILE A 711 -31.40 -12.25 -17.54
C ILE A 711 -29.93 -12.07 -17.88
N MET A 712 -29.45 -12.87 -18.84
CA MET A 712 -28.04 -12.92 -19.26
C MET A 712 -27.94 -12.39 -20.68
N ALA A 713 -27.17 -11.32 -20.86
CA ALA A 713 -26.88 -10.72 -22.16
C ALA A 713 -25.42 -10.99 -22.54
N ARG A 714 -25.18 -11.49 -23.76
CA ARG A 714 -23.83 -11.78 -24.28
C ARG A 714 -23.57 -11.03 -25.59
N SER A 715 -22.40 -10.39 -25.67
CA SER A 715 -21.82 -9.74 -26.85
C SER A 715 -20.38 -10.23 -27.02
N GLY A 716 -20.11 -11.01 -28.07
CA GLY A 716 -18.83 -11.70 -28.25
C GLY A 716 -18.47 -12.60 -27.06
N THR A 717 -17.34 -12.31 -26.41
CA THR A 717 -16.88 -12.97 -25.16
C THR A 717 -17.43 -12.32 -23.89
N THR A 718 -18.04 -11.13 -23.97
CA THR A 718 -18.50 -10.39 -22.78
C THR A 718 -19.91 -10.83 -22.39
N VAL A 719 -20.12 -11.06 -21.09
CA VAL A 719 -21.40 -11.45 -20.48
C VAL A 719 -21.77 -10.44 -19.39
N ARG A 720 -23.03 -10.00 -19.39
CA ARG A 720 -23.63 -9.23 -18.31
C ARG A 720 -24.90 -9.93 -17.83
N THR A 721 -25.00 -10.16 -16.51
CA THR A 721 -26.15 -10.78 -15.88
C THR A 721 -26.89 -9.75 -15.03
N LEU A 722 -28.22 -9.70 -15.17
CA LEU A 722 -29.14 -8.88 -14.39
C LEU A 722 -30.01 -9.79 -13.53
N ARG A 723 -30.08 -9.52 -12.23
CA ARG A 723 -31.01 -10.20 -11.31
C ARG A 723 -32.40 -9.57 -11.43
N VAL A 724 -33.44 -10.39 -11.40
CA VAL A 724 -34.83 -9.96 -11.46
C VAL A 724 -35.60 -10.62 -10.32
N ASP A 725 -36.05 -9.82 -9.36
CA ASP A 725 -36.87 -10.23 -8.23
C ASP A 725 -38.35 -9.96 -8.57
N ILE A 726 -39.21 -10.99 -8.53
CA ILE A 726 -40.63 -10.90 -8.89
C ILE A 726 -41.49 -11.27 -7.68
N HIS A 727 -42.36 -10.35 -7.25
CA HIS A 727 -43.33 -10.62 -6.18
C HIS A 727 -44.70 -10.94 -6.77
N VAL A 728 -45.22 -12.13 -6.50
CA VAL A 728 -46.58 -12.55 -6.88
C VAL A 728 -47.51 -12.41 -5.69
N ALA A 729 -48.37 -11.39 -5.70
CA ALA A 729 -49.44 -11.23 -4.73
C ALA A 729 -50.66 -12.11 -5.05
N ALA A 730 -51.61 -12.22 -4.12
CA ALA A 730 -52.82 -13.05 -4.29
C ALA A 730 -53.76 -12.54 -5.39
N ASP A 731 -53.85 -11.22 -5.55
CA ASP A 731 -54.72 -10.50 -6.49
C ASP A 731 -54.16 -9.08 -6.71
N LEU A 732 -54.85 -8.28 -7.53
CA LEU A 732 -54.45 -6.90 -7.83
C LEU A 732 -54.44 -6.01 -6.59
N ASP A 733 -55.39 -6.15 -5.66
CA ASP A 733 -55.45 -5.34 -4.45
C ASP A 733 -54.27 -5.64 -3.51
N ALA A 734 -53.91 -6.91 -3.36
CA ALA A 734 -52.73 -7.34 -2.63
C ALA A 734 -51.42 -6.88 -3.31
N ALA A 735 -51.36 -6.82 -4.64
CA ALA A 735 -50.20 -6.29 -5.37
C ALA A 735 -50.06 -4.77 -5.21
N LEU A 736 -51.16 -4.02 -5.36
CA LEU A 736 -51.19 -2.58 -5.13
C LEU A 736 -50.83 -2.27 -3.68
N ALA A 737 -51.37 -3.01 -2.72
CA ALA A 737 -51.02 -2.88 -1.31
C ALA A 737 -49.54 -3.21 -1.03
N HIS A 738 -48.98 -4.24 -1.67
CA HIS A 738 -47.56 -4.58 -1.55
C HIS A 738 -46.67 -3.38 -1.93
N VAL A 739 -46.93 -2.78 -3.11
CA VAL A 739 -46.16 -1.63 -3.64
C VAL A 739 -46.44 -0.36 -2.85
N ALA A 740 -47.69 -0.17 -2.39
CA ALA A 740 -48.08 1.02 -1.63
C ALA A 740 -47.31 1.18 -0.30
N ARG A 741 -46.74 0.10 0.25
CA ARG A 741 -45.86 0.13 1.44
C ARG A 741 -44.58 0.97 1.25
N ALA A 742 -44.24 1.36 0.03
CA ALA A 742 -43.16 2.32 -0.22
C ALA A 742 -43.46 3.72 0.36
N PHE A 743 -44.75 4.05 0.57
CA PHE A 743 -45.19 5.34 1.13
C PHE A 743 -45.53 5.19 2.63
N ASP A 744 -44.70 5.79 3.47
CA ASP A 744 -44.90 5.92 4.91
C ASP A 744 -45.53 7.29 5.21
N SER A 745 -46.79 7.32 5.63
CA SER A 745 -47.52 8.55 5.94
C SER A 745 -46.99 9.33 7.14
N SER A 746 -46.05 8.77 7.93
CA SER A 746 -45.33 9.50 8.98
C SER A 746 -44.16 10.33 8.44
N LYS A 747 -43.77 10.13 7.18
CA LYS A 747 -42.68 10.84 6.50
C LYS A 747 -43.21 11.95 5.59
N ARG A 748 -42.35 12.95 5.36
CA ARG A 748 -42.55 14.00 4.35
C ARG A 748 -41.78 13.63 3.09
N TYR A 749 -42.39 13.86 1.94
CA TYR A 749 -41.81 13.58 0.62
C TYR A 749 -41.70 14.87 -0.19
N VAL A 750 -40.89 14.85 -1.24
CA VAL A 750 -40.84 15.91 -2.25
C VAL A 750 -42.19 15.95 -2.96
N SER A 751 -42.85 17.11 -2.94
CA SER A 751 -44.26 17.29 -3.28
C SER A 751 -44.63 16.76 -4.68
N ALA A 752 -43.71 16.88 -5.64
CA ALA A 752 -43.89 16.34 -6.99
C ALA A 752 -43.96 14.80 -7.00
N THR A 753 -43.06 14.12 -6.29
CA THR A 753 -43.01 12.64 -6.25
C THR A 753 -44.18 12.05 -5.45
N GLU A 754 -44.58 12.72 -4.36
CA GLU A 754 -45.75 12.34 -3.56
C GLU A 754 -47.05 12.47 -4.37
N ARG A 755 -47.19 13.55 -5.15
CA ARG A 755 -48.34 13.77 -6.04
C ARG A 755 -48.40 12.70 -7.12
N ALA A 756 -47.26 12.37 -7.75
CA ALA A 756 -47.17 11.32 -8.76
C ALA A 756 -47.61 9.96 -8.18
N PHE A 757 -47.07 9.58 -7.02
CA PHE A 757 -47.42 8.34 -6.32
C PHE A 757 -48.90 8.28 -5.94
N LYS A 758 -49.45 9.33 -5.32
CA LYS A 758 -50.88 9.39 -4.95
C LYS A 758 -51.81 9.32 -6.16
N ASN A 759 -51.40 9.86 -7.31
CA ASN A 759 -52.16 9.75 -8.56
C ASN A 759 -52.07 8.33 -9.16
N ALA A 760 -50.89 7.71 -9.16
CA ALA A 760 -50.71 6.34 -9.62
C ALA A 760 -51.45 5.32 -8.73
N LEU A 761 -51.48 5.52 -7.42
CA LEU A 761 -52.26 4.68 -6.50
C LEU A 761 -53.76 4.75 -6.79
N LYS A 762 -54.28 5.94 -7.14
CA LYS A 762 -55.68 6.13 -7.56
C LYS A 762 -55.99 5.50 -8.91
N SER A 763 -55.04 5.46 -9.85
CA SER A 763 -55.27 4.86 -11.17
C SER A 763 -55.40 3.33 -11.13
N ARG A 764 -54.90 2.70 -10.04
CA ARG A 764 -54.82 1.23 -9.86
C ARG A 764 -54.00 0.51 -10.94
N ASP A 765 -53.21 1.25 -11.72
CA ASP A 765 -52.19 0.69 -12.60
C ASP A 765 -50.97 0.29 -11.76
N LEU A 766 -50.74 -1.02 -11.62
CA LEU A 766 -49.64 -1.58 -10.85
C LEU A 766 -48.26 -1.18 -11.39
N THR A 767 -48.13 -0.99 -12.71
CA THR A 767 -46.87 -0.58 -13.36
C THR A 767 -46.59 0.89 -13.08
N ALA A 768 -47.59 1.76 -13.27
CA ALA A 768 -47.47 3.18 -12.96
C ALA A 768 -47.22 3.42 -11.47
N LEU A 769 -47.89 2.65 -10.59
CA LEU A 769 -47.65 2.71 -9.14
C LEU A 769 -46.23 2.26 -8.78
N LYS A 770 -45.71 1.20 -9.39
CA LYS A 770 -44.32 0.76 -9.16
C LYS A 770 -43.31 1.81 -9.61
N GLN A 771 -43.50 2.40 -10.79
CA GLN A 771 -42.64 3.49 -11.28
C GLN A 771 -42.67 4.71 -10.35
N ALA A 772 -43.86 5.11 -9.88
CA ALA A 772 -43.99 6.22 -8.95
C ALA A 772 -43.46 5.90 -7.54
N ALA A 773 -43.51 4.63 -7.12
CA ALA A 773 -42.90 4.16 -5.87
C ALA A 773 -41.37 4.17 -5.92
N ASP A 774 -40.78 3.74 -7.04
CA ASP A 774 -39.33 3.78 -7.26
C ASP A 774 -38.80 5.22 -7.37
N ALA A 775 -39.63 6.14 -7.87
CA ALA A 775 -39.32 7.57 -7.96
C ALA A 775 -39.62 8.38 -6.67
N LEU A 776 -40.15 7.73 -5.62
CA LEU A 776 -40.59 8.40 -4.40
C LEU A 776 -39.39 8.96 -3.61
N GLU A 777 -39.34 10.29 -3.42
CA GLU A 777 -38.23 10.94 -2.73
C GLU A 777 -38.65 11.53 -1.38
N LEU A 778 -38.02 11.06 -0.30
CA LEU A 778 -38.13 11.69 1.02
C LEU A 778 -37.66 13.15 0.97
N LEU A 779 -38.45 14.05 1.57
CA LEU A 779 -38.10 15.46 1.68
C LEU A 779 -36.79 15.61 2.46
N THR A 780 -36.73 15.08 3.69
CA THR A 780 -35.46 14.93 4.40
C THR A 780 -35.00 13.47 4.31
N ARG A 781 -34.04 13.20 3.42
CA ARG A 781 -33.26 11.95 3.48
C ARG A 781 -32.35 11.99 4.70
N GLN A 782 -32.18 10.85 5.37
CA GLN A 782 -31.39 10.75 6.59
C GLN A 782 -30.21 9.78 6.43
N LEU A 783 -29.08 10.14 7.04
CA LEU A 783 -27.96 9.23 7.31
C LEU A 783 -28.33 8.25 8.46
N PRO A 784 -27.56 7.17 8.68
CA PRO A 784 -27.85 6.20 9.75
C PRO A 784 -27.95 6.79 11.17
N ASP A 785 -27.35 7.96 11.41
CA ASP A 785 -27.42 8.70 12.69
C ASP A 785 -28.59 9.69 12.78
N GLY A 786 -29.50 9.68 11.80
CA GLY A 786 -30.71 10.52 11.73
C GLY A 786 -30.49 11.93 11.17
N THR A 787 -29.27 12.33 10.87
CA THR A 787 -28.95 13.66 10.32
C THR A 787 -29.17 13.74 8.80
N VAL A 788 -29.21 14.94 8.21
CA VAL A 788 -29.56 15.12 6.78
C VAL A 788 -28.51 14.47 5.85
N ASP A 789 -28.96 13.62 4.94
CA ASP A 789 -28.13 13.08 3.85
C ASP A 789 -28.02 14.10 2.70
N TYR A 790 -26.94 14.88 2.74
CA TYR A 790 -26.61 15.90 1.73
C TYR A 790 -25.75 15.37 0.58
N ARG A 791 -25.48 14.05 0.47
CA ARG A 791 -24.51 13.50 -0.51
C ARG A 791 -24.91 13.68 -1.98
N LYS A 792 -26.16 14.07 -2.26
CA LYS A 792 -26.66 14.44 -3.60
C LYS A 792 -26.67 15.96 -3.87
N ALA A 793 -26.39 16.81 -2.87
CA ALA A 793 -26.40 18.28 -2.94
C ALA A 793 -25.03 18.88 -3.32
N SER A 794 -24.06 18.05 -3.72
CA SER A 794 -22.81 18.50 -4.32
C SER A 794 -22.19 17.34 -5.11
N THR A 795 -21.89 17.58 -6.39
CA THR A 795 -21.44 16.55 -7.34
C THR A 795 -19.92 16.53 -7.55
N ASP A 796 -19.16 17.35 -6.80
CA ASP A 796 -17.71 17.44 -7.03
C ASP A 796 -16.91 16.31 -6.36
N ALA A 797 -16.60 15.29 -7.17
CA ALA A 797 -15.69 14.21 -6.82
C ALA A 797 -14.28 14.70 -6.42
N LYS A 798 -13.85 15.90 -6.85
CA LYS A 798 -12.52 16.47 -6.51
C LYS A 798 -12.43 16.90 -5.06
N LEU A 799 -13.54 17.33 -4.45
CA LEU A 799 -13.61 17.75 -3.05
C LEU A 799 -14.11 16.64 -2.11
N GLY A 800 -14.57 15.50 -2.65
CA GLY A 800 -14.89 14.31 -1.87
C GLY A 800 -16.10 14.46 -0.93
N VAL A 801 -17.08 15.30 -1.26
CA VAL A 801 -18.21 15.62 -0.37
C VAL A 801 -18.98 14.38 0.11
N SER A 802 -19.15 13.38 -0.76
CA SER A 802 -19.84 12.13 -0.41
C SER A 802 -19.14 11.32 0.69
N LYS A 803 -17.82 11.44 0.80
CA LYS A 803 -16.98 10.79 1.82
C LYS A 803 -17.19 11.41 3.20
N MET A 804 -17.51 12.71 3.26
CA MET A 804 -17.83 13.41 4.51
C MET A 804 -19.10 12.86 5.22
N ALA A 805 -19.77 11.88 4.64
CA ALA A 805 -20.96 11.24 5.18
C ALA A 805 -20.99 9.71 4.93
N ASP A 806 -19.82 9.07 4.83
CA ASP A 806 -19.71 7.61 4.69
C ASP A 806 -19.46 6.86 6.01
N ASN A 807 -19.28 7.58 7.13
CA ASN A 807 -19.10 7.00 8.47
C ASN A 807 -17.80 6.18 8.60
N ASP A 808 -16.75 6.58 7.89
CA ASP A 808 -15.38 6.10 8.02
C ASP A 808 -14.42 7.27 8.28
N PRO A 809 -13.91 7.44 9.52
CA PRO A 809 -13.08 8.59 9.87
C PRO A 809 -11.67 8.60 9.23
N LEU A 810 -11.32 7.57 8.45
CA LEU A 810 -10.15 7.58 7.57
C LEU A 810 -10.45 8.23 6.21
N SER A 811 -11.66 8.03 5.68
CA SER A 811 -12.20 8.74 4.52
C SER A 811 -12.18 10.26 4.79
N PHE A 812 -12.21 11.06 3.71
CA PHE A 812 -12.30 12.51 3.82
C PHE A 812 -12.72 13.19 2.51
N GLY A 813 -13.40 14.33 2.68
CA GLY A 813 -13.45 15.42 1.69
C GLY A 813 -12.55 16.58 2.12
N GLY A 814 -12.13 17.44 1.19
CA GLY A 814 -11.21 18.53 1.53
C GLY A 814 -10.53 19.25 0.38
N LEU A 815 -9.74 20.27 0.74
CA LEU A 815 -8.88 21.03 -0.18
C LEU A 815 -7.65 21.62 0.51
N TRP A 816 -6.65 21.95 -0.29
CA TRP A 816 -5.37 22.51 0.13
C TRP A 816 -5.24 23.96 -0.34
N GLY A 817 -4.59 24.82 0.43
CA GLY A 817 -4.28 26.21 0.04
C GLY A 817 -4.79 27.28 1.00
N LYS A 818 -4.97 28.51 0.48
CA LYS A 818 -5.42 29.67 1.27
C LYS A 818 -6.95 29.70 1.42
N ASP A 819 -7.66 29.64 0.30
CA ASP A 819 -9.12 29.88 0.23
C ASP A 819 -9.92 28.58 0.46
N LYS A 820 -9.76 28.02 1.66
CA LYS A 820 -10.30 26.70 2.02
C LYS A 820 -11.80 26.78 2.33
N ASN A 821 -12.61 26.57 1.30
CA ASN A 821 -14.06 26.58 1.38
C ASN A 821 -14.68 25.41 0.59
N ILE A 822 -15.71 24.79 1.12
CA ILE A 822 -16.48 23.69 0.49
C ILE A 822 -17.94 24.14 0.43
N LEU A 823 -18.55 24.07 -0.76
CA LEU A 823 -19.92 24.48 -1.02
C LEU A 823 -20.86 23.26 -1.14
N LEU A 824 -22.00 23.34 -0.48
CA LEU A 824 -23.17 22.47 -0.66
C LEU A 824 -24.31 23.33 -1.23
N ASP A 825 -24.95 22.89 -2.32
CA ASP A 825 -26.13 23.54 -2.91
C ASP A 825 -27.31 22.56 -2.90
N PHE A 826 -28.35 22.88 -2.13
CA PHE A 826 -29.53 22.04 -2.03
C PHE A 826 -30.44 22.12 -3.27
N GLY A 827 -30.18 23.04 -4.21
CA GLY A 827 -30.90 23.22 -5.47
C GLY A 827 -31.98 24.31 -5.40
N ASP A 828 -32.47 24.76 -6.56
CA ASP A 828 -33.36 25.94 -6.65
C ASP A 828 -34.65 25.82 -5.81
N GLN A 829 -35.15 24.61 -5.60
CA GLN A 829 -36.42 24.33 -4.92
C GLN A 829 -36.26 23.94 -3.43
N PHE A 830 -35.03 23.81 -2.93
CA PHE A 830 -34.79 23.29 -1.58
C PHE A 830 -33.84 24.15 -0.76
N LYS A 831 -34.12 24.20 0.54
CA LYS A 831 -33.27 24.81 1.56
C LYS A 831 -33.08 23.84 2.71
N VAL A 832 -32.08 24.08 3.56
CA VAL A 832 -31.89 23.33 4.80
C VAL A 832 -32.03 24.25 6.00
N ARG A 833 -32.82 23.82 6.99
CA ARG A 833 -32.96 24.46 8.31
C ARG A 833 -32.12 23.68 9.30
N CYS A 834 -31.20 24.36 9.99
CA CYS A 834 -30.13 23.74 10.76
C CYS A 834 -30.21 24.12 12.25
N GLU A 835 -30.11 23.12 13.13
CA GLU A 835 -30.03 23.29 14.59
C GLU A 835 -28.56 23.22 15.06
N ALA A 836 -27.79 22.33 14.46
CA ALA A 836 -26.36 22.17 14.71
C ALA A 836 -25.67 21.53 13.50
N PHE A 837 -24.36 21.70 13.42
CA PHE A 837 -23.50 20.88 12.59
C PHE A 837 -22.65 19.96 13.48
N ARG A 838 -22.21 18.83 12.95
CA ARG A 838 -21.09 18.08 13.55
C ARG A 838 -19.98 17.96 12.53
N ILE A 839 -18.73 18.01 12.99
CA ILE A 839 -17.54 17.92 12.14
C ILE A 839 -16.48 17.05 12.80
N GLN A 840 -15.74 16.27 12.02
CA GLN A 840 -14.62 15.46 12.49
C GLN A 840 -13.44 15.64 11.54
N ALA A 841 -12.24 15.79 12.10
CA ALA A 841 -11.01 15.71 11.32
C ALA A 841 -10.75 14.27 10.90
N ARG A 842 -10.07 14.10 9.77
CA ARG A 842 -9.49 12.81 9.38
C ARG A 842 -8.66 12.22 10.53
N ASP A 843 -8.85 10.93 10.81
CA ASP A 843 -8.22 10.25 11.95
C ASP A 843 -6.69 10.44 11.93
N GLY A 844 -6.12 10.68 13.10
CA GLY A 844 -4.71 11.02 13.25
C GLY A 844 -4.29 12.43 12.81
N PHE A 845 -5.19 13.27 12.29
CA PHE A 845 -4.87 14.64 11.83
C PHE A 845 -5.82 15.73 12.39
N PRO A 846 -5.99 15.84 13.72
CA PRO A 846 -7.02 16.68 14.38
C PRO A 846 -6.99 18.17 13.99
N ILE A 847 -5.81 18.70 13.64
CA ILE A 847 -5.63 20.10 13.22
C ILE A 847 -6.34 20.43 11.89
N ARG A 848 -6.65 19.42 11.05
CA ARG A 848 -7.19 19.61 9.69
C ARG A 848 -8.63 20.11 9.60
N VAL A 849 -9.31 20.32 10.73
CA VAL A 849 -10.59 21.06 10.81
C VAL A 849 -10.54 22.26 11.77
N ALA A 850 -9.42 22.48 12.47
CA ALA A 850 -9.35 23.52 13.51
C ALA A 850 -9.65 24.93 12.96
N GLN A 851 -10.41 25.71 13.71
CA GLN A 851 -10.95 27.03 13.35
C GLN A 851 -11.99 27.03 12.22
N SER A 852 -12.54 25.88 11.79
CA SER A 852 -13.60 25.87 10.77
C SER A 852 -14.95 26.36 11.30
N GLU A 853 -15.71 27.01 10.42
CA GLU A 853 -17.02 27.61 10.64
C GLU A 853 -17.97 27.28 9.47
N VAL A 854 -19.29 27.41 9.67
CA VAL A 854 -20.29 27.18 8.61
C VAL A 854 -21.10 28.45 8.35
N TYR A 855 -21.28 28.78 7.08
CA TYR A 855 -22.06 29.92 6.61
C TYR A 855 -23.25 29.46 5.77
N GLY A 856 -24.35 30.22 5.80
CA GLY A 856 -25.55 30.02 4.99
C GLY A 856 -25.75 31.14 3.99
N SER A 857 -26.32 30.83 2.83
CA SER A 857 -26.77 31.80 1.82
C SER A 857 -28.00 31.30 1.07
N ASN A 858 -28.76 32.22 0.48
CA ASN A 858 -29.84 31.91 -0.47
C ASN A 858 -29.53 32.40 -1.91
N ASP A 859 -28.46 33.16 -2.11
CA ASP A 859 -28.07 33.77 -3.40
C ASP A 859 -26.60 33.50 -3.80
N ASN A 860 -25.85 32.72 -2.99
CA ASN A 860 -24.43 32.38 -3.14
C ASN A 860 -23.46 33.58 -3.04
N THR A 861 -23.94 34.78 -2.70
CA THR A 861 -23.16 36.03 -2.64
C THR A 861 -23.19 36.69 -1.26
N ASN A 862 -24.35 36.77 -0.63
CA ASN A 862 -24.55 37.25 0.74
C ASN A 862 -24.49 36.07 1.71
N TRP A 863 -23.57 36.12 2.68
CA TRP A 863 -23.24 34.99 3.56
C TRP A 863 -23.44 35.33 5.03
N THR A 864 -24.36 34.62 5.68
CA THR A 864 -24.58 34.68 7.13
C THR A 864 -23.72 33.63 7.84
N LEU A 865 -22.99 34.00 8.89
CA LEU A 865 -22.29 33.05 9.75
C LEU A 865 -23.31 32.31 10.62
N LEU A 866 -23.44 30.99 10.45
CA LEU A 866 -24.43 30.19 11.19
C LEU A 866 -23.89 29.67 12.51
N THR A 867 -22.60 29.30 12.56
CA THR A 867 -22.00 28.70 13.76
C THR A 867 -21.73 29.72 14.85
N GLU A 868 -22.04 29.35 16.10
CA GLU A 868 -21.70 30.11 17.30
C GLU A 868 -20.25 29.84 17.72
N ASN A 869 -19.85 28.56 17.75
CA ASN A 869 -18.50 28.11 18.06
C ASN A 869 -17.73 27.63 16.82
N LYS A 870 -16.40 27.73 16.87
CA LYS A 870 -15.49 27.16 15.85
C LYS A 870 -15.07 25.75 16.23
N ALA A 871 -14.66 24.96 15.25
CA ALA A 871 -14.01 23.69 15.52
C ALA A 871 -12.65 23.86 16.20
N VAL A 872 -12.29 22.94 17.10
CA VAL A 872 -10.97 22.85 17.75
C VAL A 872 -10.15 21.70 17.15
N SER A 873 -8.85 21.65 17.47
CA SER A 873 -8.00 20.50 17.11
C SER A 873 -8.43 19.28 17.94
N SER A 874 -9.27 18.42 17.37
CA SER A 874 -9.78 17.20 18.01
C SER A 874 -9.95 16.08 16.97
N ALA A 875 -9.71 14.84 17.38
CA ALA A 875 -9.98 13.65 16.58
C ALA A 875 -11.44 13.16 16.73
N GLU A 876 -12.16 13.68 17.73
CA GLU A 876 -13.56 13.32 17.98
C GLU A 876 -14.52 14.14 17.11
N LEU A 877 -15.66 13.54 16.78
CA LEU A 877 -16.79 14.23 16.14
C LEU A 877 -17.32 15.30 17.10
N GLN A 878 -17.12 16.57 16.75
CA GLN A 878 -17.44 17.73 17.59
C GLN A 878 -18.64 18.51 17.04
N THR A 879 -19.47 19.04 17.93
CA THR A 879 -20.67 19.82 17.58
C THR A 879 -20.35 21.31 17.41
N LEU A 880 -20.78 21.89 16.31
CA LEU A 880 -20.83 23.34 16.09
C LEU A 880 -22.31 23.77 16.18
N ALA A 881 -22.67 24.47 17.25
CA ALA A 881 -24.04 24.94 17.45
C ALA A 881 -24.40 26.01 16.41
N VAL A 882 -25.63 25.96 15.87
CA VAL A 882 -26.16 27.06 15.07
C VAL A 882 -26.69 28.13 16.02
N ARG A 883 -26.32 29.38 15.74
CA ARG A 883 -26.79 30.58 16.46
C ARG A 883 -28.30 30.61 16.57
N LYS A 884 -28.82 30.92 17.77
CA LYS A 884 -30.25 30.82 18.09
C LYS A 884 -31.14 31.65 17.15
N GLU A 885 -30.66 32.81 16.70
CA GLU A 885 -31.35 33.67 15.75
C GLU A 885 -31.47 33.08 14.33
N GLU A 886 -30.57 32.16 13.95
CA GLU A 886 -30.53 31.54 12.61
C GLU A 886 -31.23 30.17 12.56
N GLN A 887 -31.48 29.50 13.69
CA GLN A 887 -32.16 28.18 13.73
C GLN A 887 -33.59 28.18 13.14
N LYS A 888 -34.22 29.37 13.06
CA LYS A 888 -35.53 29.57 12.41
C LYS A 888 -35.44 29.75 10.89
N ASN A 889 -34.26 30.06 10.37
CA ASN A 889 -34.02 30.37 8.96
C ASN A 889 -33.64 29.11 8.18
N ALA A 890 -33.80 29.14 6.86
CA ALA A 890 -33.39 28.07 5.97
C ALA A 890 -32.54 28.62 4.82
N TYR A 891 -31.54 27.85 4.39
CA TYR A 891 -30.55 28.26 3.39
C TYR A 891 -30.44 27.24 2.27
N ARG A 892 -30.42 27.72 1.02
CA ARG A 892 -30.12 26.89 -0.15
C ARG A 892 -28.64 26.48 -0.20
N TYR A 893 -27.74 27.36 0.23
CA TYR A 893 -26.31 27.14 0.16
C TYR A 893 -25.72 27.04 1.58
N LEU A 894 -24.88 26.03 1.81
CA LEU A 894 -24.01 25.96 2.98
C LEU A 894 -22.54 26.00 2.53
N ARG A 895 -21.74 26.85 3.19
CA ARG A 895 -20.29 26.94 2.96
C ARG A 895 -19.54 26.56 4.22
N LEU A 896 -18.84 25.42 4.17
CA LEU A 896 -17.88 25.01 5.18
C LEU A 896 -16.59 25.78 4.92
N PHE A 897 -16.08 26.52 5.92
CA PHE A 897 -14.95 27.42 5.72
C PHE A 897 -13.88 27.22 6.79
N MET A 898 -12.61 27.15 6.39
CA MET A 898 -11.46 27.25 7.30
C MET A 898 -10.60 28.47 6.93
N PRO A 899 -10.33 29.39 7.87
CA PRO A 899 -9.45 30.53 7.64
C PRO A 899 -8.06 30.15 7.09
N ALA A 900 -7.50 31.02 6.23
CA ALA A 900 -6.19 30.81 5.61
C ALA A 900 -5.03 30.69 6.63
N ARG A 901 -5.16 31.31 7.82
CA ARG A 901 -4.11 31.34 8.86
C ARG A 901 -4.08 30.11 9.78
N ALA A 902 -5.14 29.28 9.80
CA ALA A 902 -5.24 28.18 10.77
C ALA A 902 -4.33 27.00 10.40
N TYR A 903 -4.45 26.50 9.18
CA TYR A 903 -3.61 25.44 8.63
C TYR A 903 -3.64 25.47 7.09
N GLY A 904 -2.69 24.82 6.42
CA GLY A 904 -2.62 24.79 4.95
C GLY A 904 -3.56 23.78 4.27
N ILE A 905 -4.18 22.89 5.06
CA ILE A 905 -5.00 21.76 4.62
C ILE A 905 -6.32 21.80 5.39
N PHE A 906 -7.45 21.65 4.70
CA PHE A 906 -8.78 21.46 5.29
C PHE A 906 -9.29 20.10 4.83
N GLU A 907 -9.30 19.12 5.71
CA GLU A 907 -9.78 17.76 5.44
C GLU A 907 -10.78 17.35 6.53
N ILE A 908 -12.00 17.06 6.10
CA ILE A 908 -13.12 16.67 6.94
C ILE A 908 -13.38 15.19 6.69
N ALA A 909 -13.28 14.37 7.73
CA ALA A 909 -13.67 12.96 7.68
C ALA A 909 -15.19 12.83 7.72
N GLU A 910 -15.83 13.47 8.71
CA GLU A 910 -17.27 13.41 8.88
C GLU A 910 -17.82 14.82 9.03
N PHE A 911 -18.91 15.10 8.32
CA PHE A 911 -19.75 16.27 8.50
C PHE A 911 -21.21 15.81 8.60
N ARG A 912 -21.97 16.44 9.50
CA ARG A 912 -23.38 16.15 9.75
C ARG A 912 -24.16 17.44 9.85
N ILE A 913 -25.38 17.44 9.33
CA ILE A 913 -26.33 18.55 9.46
C ILE A 913 -27.48 18.05 10.33
N VAL A 914 -27.58 18.55 11.57
CA VAL A 914 -28.71 18.29 12.45
C VAL A 914 -29.80 19.30 12.07
N GLY A 915 -30.93 18.81 11.55
CA GLY A 915 -31.99 19.66 10.99
C GLY A 915 -32.81 18.93 9.93
N GLU A 916 -33.47 19.69 9.06
CA GLU A 916 -34.32 19.17 7.99
C GLU A 916 -34.14 19.93 6.66
N ARG A 917 -34.33 19.24 5.53
CA ARG A 917 -34.53 19.89 4.23
C ARG A 917 -35.99 20.37 4.14
N VAL A 918 -36.17 21.58 3.66
CA VAL A 918 -37.47 22.17 3.34
C VAL A 918 -37.56 22.38 1.82
N GLU A 919 -38.76 22.22 1.28
CA GLU A 919 -39.12 22.48 -0.12
C GLU A 919 -39.83 23.83 -0.15
N ASP A 920 -39.43 24.72 -1.05
CA ASP A 920 -40.15 25.97 -1.25
C ASP A 920 -41.54 25.68 -1.84
N PRO A 921 -42.58 26.47 -1.53
CA PRO A 921 -43.90 26.29 -2.13
C PRO A 921 -43.80 26.35 -3.65
N LEU A 922 -44.36 25.37 -4.33
CA LEU A 922 -44.54 25.44 -5.79
C LEU A 922 -45.37 26.70 -6.10
N GLU A 923 -44.84 27.59 -6.93
CA GLU A 923 -45.67 28.60 -7.58
C GLU A 923 -46.73 27.86 -8.42
N ASN A 924 -48.00 28.19 -8.20
CA ASN A 924 -49.16 27.50 -8.78
C ASN A 924 -49.40 27.89 -10.24
#